data_AF-A0A2M7PKJ5-F1
#
_entry.id   AF-A0A2M7PKJ5-F1
#
_cell.length_a   1.000
_cell.length_b   1.000
_cell.length_c   1.000
_cell.angle_alpha   90.00
_cell.angle_beta   90.00
_cell.angle_gamma   90.00
#
_symmetry.space_group_name_H-M   'P 1'
#
loop_
_entity.id
_entity.type
_entity.pdbx_description
1 polymer ?
#
loop_
_entity_poly.entity_id
_entity_poly.type
_entity_poly.pdbx_seq_one_letter_code
_entity_poly.pdbx_strand_id
1 'polypeptide(L)'
;QYKLIGFDDEWSLLGKENVADYRNITPGHYTFLLRATGKAGVWSETIKYPFVIRWPWYLSWWTVVMYILVFILGIWLIIKWRVSIIQNQKTVLEGMVRHRTNELKNAVQLAEQATNAKSQFLATISHEIRTPLNAVVGLTHLALNTPLTEKQEDYLQKIDRSAATLLGLINDILDFSKIEAGKMQLEKTGFDLEIVLSSIMTLNAQNANEKDLEFVINIARDVPRKLIGDPLRIGQVLTNLCNNAIKFTSTGEVVIQVDLGEKISKTECYLQVSVKDTGIGISKEHIPLLFDEFIQADNSITRKFGGTGLGLSISKLLIEMMDGRIWLESEPGVGSTFYFTCKVGVQPGNTFPCQSVPEALKQLDILVCDDNHSALKSLVDILNSFSLKVITATSGEEVLNIIKKKPVDLLLIDMHLTGMSGLDTIIAIKENPHFSQMKSILVAGTEKSKKNFEQTISNIDGYLSKPFIPSVVIEKIGAVVGLLKVCTESQTEKSSILENAIKKLAKSRVLLAEDNEINQQVVFELLENIGVNVHLADNGAIAIQKALKMHFDLVLMDLHMPVMDGYKASIQIRKHDKQVPIIAITADATSSTRKKCDESGINDIITKPIDPDSFFIQLLKWISPGNDPELKTIPSSDISGSYFPGIPIGDLDARSGIRRFGNNEGLYLKMLKKFVSSNKQTCAHLRQLIGQGNFEQAHLMIHTLKGESGNIAANHVYKQSQLVEQAVLTKDLNLLEKEMNLLENKLMTISKSLEDHFQKTSASREKAEKMSKETILLLMGYLREKNPKALDLLDELASNGMSRAHLDTINAAVTNEHLEEAIILLRNLSEEL
;
A
#
# COMPACT_ATOMS: atom_id res chain seq x y z
N GLN A 1 52.69 -14.37 -125.75
CA GLN A 1 52.57 -13.15 -124.93
C GLN A 1 51.19 -13.12 -124.31
N TYR A 2 51.09 -12.55 -123.12
CA TYR A 2 49.84 -12.35 -122.42
C TYR A 2 49.73 -10.92 -121.89
N LYS A 3 48.51 -10.48 -121.63
CA LYS A 3 48.21 -9.18 -121.04
C LYS A 3 46.87 -9.25 -120.32
N LEU A 4 46.80 -8.86 -119.06
CA LEU A 4 45.54 -8.74 -118.32
C LEU A 4 45.05 -7.29 -118.38
N ILE A 5 44.03 -7.03 -119.20
CA ILE A 5 43.43 -5.69 -119.30
C ILE A 5 42.82 -5.31 -117.96
N GLY A 6 43.19 -4.14 -117.44
CA GLY A 6 42.79 -3.62 -116.14
C GLY A 6 43.83 -3.85 -115.03
N PHE A 7 44.92 -4.57 -115.32
CA PHE A 7 46.05 -4.78 -114.40
C PHE A 7 47.41 -4.51 -115.07
N ASP A 8 47.59 -4.94 -116.32
CA ASP A 8 48.83 -4.72 -117.09
C ASP A 8 48.68 -3.61 -118.13
N ASP A 9 49.69 -2.74 -118.24
CA ASP A 9 49.76 -1.67 -119.25
C ASP A 9 50.35 -2.14 -120.59
N GLU A 10 51.23 -3.15 -120.58
CA GLU A 10 51.92 -3.68 -121.78
C GLU A 10 51.79 -5.21 -121.93
N TRP A 11 52.27 -5.76 -123.05
CA TRP A 11 52.26 -7.21 -123.31
C TRP A 11 53.49 -7.91 -122.74
N SER A 12 53.28 -8.93 -121.92
CA SER A 12 54.35 -9.70 -121.29
C SER A 12 54.64 -11.01 -122.04
N LEU A 13 55.91 -11.41 -122.12
CA LEU A 13 56.32 -12.70 -122.69
C LEU A 13 56.19 -13.80 -121.62
N LEU A 14 55.63 -14.95 -122.01
CA LEU A 14 55.60 -16.12 -121.12
C LEU A 14 57.03 -16.66 -120.99
N GLY A 15 57.47 -16.87 -119.76
CA GLY A 15 58.70 -17.59 -119.45
C GLY A 15 58.60 -19.08 -119.79
N LYS A 16 59.67 -19.86 -119.52
CA LYS A 16 59.77 -21.29 -119.91
C LYS A 16 58.64 -22.19 -119.38
N GLU A 17 57.97 -21.80 -118.30
CA GLU A 17 56.92 -22.61 -117.64
C GLU A 17 55.50 -22.29 -118.11
N ASN A 18 55.30 -21.31 -119.02
CA ASN A 18 53.98 -20.93 -119.55
C ASN A 18 52.91 -20.60 -118.47
N VAL A 19 53.32 -20.06 -117.32
CA VAL A 19 52.43 -19.61 -116.24
C VAL A 19 52.57 -18.10 -116.01
N ALA A 20 51.47 -17.43 -115.68
CA ALA A 20 51.42 -16.04 -115.23
C ALA A 20 50.67 -15.97 -113.88
N ASP A 21 51.29 -15.36 -112.85
CA ASP A 21 50.71 -15.17 -111.51
C ASP A 21 50.40 -13.68 -111.27
N TYR A 22 49.21 -13.42 -110.73
CA TYR A 22 48.72 -12.08 -110.39
C TYR A 22 48.20 -12.08 -108.96
N ARG A 23 48.77 -11.22 -108.11
CA ARG A 23 48.42 -11.10 -106.69
C ARG A 23 47.78 -9.76 -106.41
N ASN A 24 46.92 -9.71 -105.39
CA ASN A 24 46.21 -8.51 -104.94
C ASN A 24 45.37 -7.84 -106.05
N ILE A 25 44.82 -8.62 -106.97
CA ILE A 25 43.89 -8.09 -107.96
C ILE A 25 42.64 -7.59 -107.23
N THR A 26 42.33 -6.31 -107.37
CA THR A 26 41.13 -5.71 -106.78
C THR A 26 39.86 -6.24 -107.46
N PRO A 27 38.70 -6.30 -106.76
CA PRO A 27 37.45 -6.65 -107.41
C PRO A 27 37.16 -5.77 -108.63
N GLY A 28 36.79 -6.39 -109.75
CA GLY A 28 36.66 -5.69 -111.03
C GLY A 28 36.47 -6.64 -112.21
N HIS A 29 36.22 -6.07 -113.39
CA HIS A 29 36.15 -6.79 -114.65
C HIS A 29 37.52 -6.80 -115.30
N TYR A 30 38.05 -7.99 -115.54
CA TYR A 30 39.35 -8.17 -116.18
C TYR A 30 39.18 -8.99 -117.45
N THR A 31 40.06 -8.76 -118.42
CA THR A 31 40.09 -9.58 -119.64
C THR A 31 41.52 -10.03 -119.90
N PHE A 32 41.74 -11.33 -119.85
CA PHE A 32 43.03 -11.91 -120.16
C PHE A 32 43.17 -12.07 -121.67
N LEU A 33 44.21 -11.46 -122.23
CA LEU A 33 44.56 -11.58 -123.64
C LEU A 33 45.73 -12.54 -123.78
N LEU A 34 45.66 -13.45 -124.76
CA LEU A 34 46.74 -14.37 -125.09
C LEU A 34 46.94 -14.44 -126.60
N ARG A 35 48.19 -14.34 -127.04
CA ARG A 35 48.60 -14.61 -128.44
C ARG A 35 49.92 -15.34 -128.49
N ALA A 36 50.08 -16.23 -129.45
CA ALA A 36 51.28 -17.06 -129.61
C ALA A 36 51.89 -16.84 -131.00
N THR A 37 53.20 -17.06 -131.14
CA THR A 37 53.89 -17.01 -132.44
C THR A 37 54.52 -18.35 -132.72
N GLY A 38 54.39 -18.83 -133.96
CA GLY A 38 55.09 -20.03 -134.44
C GLY A 38 56.53 -19.73 -134.86
N LYS A 39 57.24 -20.74 -135.38
CA LYS A 39 58.64 -20.61 -135.86
C LYS A 39 58.82 -19.62 -137.03
N ALA A 40 57.73 -19.27 -137.72
CA ALA A 40 57.71 -18.29 -138.82
C ALA A 40 57.51 -16.82 -138.35
N GLY A 41 57.44 -16.55 -137.04
CA GLY A 41 57.40 -15.20 -136.49
C GLY A 41 56.06 -14.44 -136.62
N VAL A 42 55.02 -15.08 -137.17
CA VAL A 42 53.68 -14.49 -137.31
C VAL A 42 52.84 -14.80 -136.07
N TRP A 43 52.28 -13.76 -135.44
CA TRP A 43 51.42 -13.88 -134.27
C TRP A 43 50.03 -14.41 -134.64
N SER A 44 49.51 -15.30 -133.82
CA SER A 44 48.13 -15.79 -133.90
C SER A 44 47.13 -14.68 -133.58
N GLU A 45 45.88 -14.88 -133.99
CA GLU A 45 44.77 -14.09 -133.47
C GLU A 45 44.76 -14.12 -131.93
N THR A 46 44.41 -12.99 -131.34
CA THR A 46 44.43 -12.81 -129.89
C THR A 46 43.16 -13.39 -129.27
N ILE A 47 43.34 -14.39 -128.41
CA ILE A 47 42.27 -14.99 -127.63
C ILE A 47 41.99 -14.07 -126.42
N LYS A 48 40.71 -13.77 -126.18
CA LYS A 48 40.27 -12.93 -125.07
C LYS A 48 39.42 -13.76 -124.10
N TYR A 49 39.78 -13.76 -122.82
CA TYR A 49 39.02 -14.43 -121.77
C TYR A 49 38.60 -13.43 -120.68
N PRO A 50 37.35 -12.92 -120.72
CA PRO A 50 36.84 -12.02 -119.69
C PRO A 50 36.48 -12.79 -118.42
N PHE A 51 36.88 -12.28 -117.26
CA PHE A 51 36.47 -12.79 -115.96
C PHE A 51 36.27 -11.64 -114.96
N VAL A 52 35.54 -11.91 -113.89
CA VAL A 52 35.18 -10.88 -112.90
C VAL A 52 35.60 -11.36 -111.52
N ILE A 53 36.39 -10.55 -110.83
CA ILE A 53 36.68 -10.77 -109.42
C ILE A 53 35.62 -10.02 -108.63
N ARG A 54 34.78 -10.76 -107.89
CA ARG A 54 33.69 -10.17 -107.09
C ARG A 54 34.23 -9.65 -105.75
N TRP A 55 33.54 -8.65 -105.21
CA TRP A 55 33.82 -8.16 -103.86
C TRP A 55 33.61 -9.28 -102.81
N PRO A 56 34.47 -9.39 -101.78
CA PRO A 56 34.26 -10.36 -100.71
C PRO A 56 32.94 -10.09 -99.99
N TRP A 57 32.10 -11.11 -99.87
CA TRP A 57 30.74 -10.96 -99.36
C TRP A 57 30.69 -10.49 -97.89
N TYR A 58 31.69 -10.82 -97.07
CA TYR A 58 31.78 -10.45 -95.66
C TYR A 58 32.20 -8.99 -95.41
N LEU A 59 32.60 -8.27 -96.47
CA LEU A 59 32.88 -6.82 -96.44
C LEU A 59 31.73 -6.00 -97.04
N SER A 60 30.63 -6.65 -97.40
CA SER A 60 29.46 -5.95 -97.93
C SER A 60 28.75 -5.14 -96.83
N TRP A 61 28.09 -4.06 -97.21
CA TRP A 61 27.41 -3.17 -96.28
C TRP A 61 26.33 -3.91 -95.45
N TRP A 62 25.63 -4.87 -96.04
CA TRP A 62 24.60 -5.65 -95.35
C TRP A 62 25.20 -6.63 -94.33
N THR A 63 26.39 -7.20 -94.57
CA THR A 63 27.09 -8.00 -93.55
C THR A 63 27.58 -7.17 -92.38
N VAL A 64 28.04 -5.93 -92.61
CA VAL A 64 28.40 -5.00 -91.52
C VAL A 64 27.17 -4.65 -90.66
N VAL A 65 26.03 -4.38 -91.29
CA VAL A 65 24.75 -4.19 -90.58
C VAL A 65 24.38 -5.43 -89.76
N MET A 66 24.57 -6.63 -90.31
CA MET A 66 24.31 -7.87 -89.59
C MET A 66 25.22 -8.03 -88.35
N TYR A 67 26.51 -7.68 -88.45
CA TYR A 67 27.42 -7.70 -87.29
C TYR A 67 26.98 -6.71 -86.20
N ILE A 68 26.57 -5.51 -86.57
CA ILE A 68 26.06 -4.51 -85.62
C ILE A 68 24.80 -5.02 -84.92
N LEU A 69 23.87 -5.63 -85.66
CA LEU A 69 22.65 -6.21 -85.08
C LEU A 69 22.96 -7.34 -84.09
N VAL A 70 23.89 -8.24 -84.43
CA VAL A 70 24.33 -9.31 -83.50
C VAL A 70 24.98 -8.73 -82.26
N PHE A 71 25.80 -7.69 -82.41
CA PHE A 71 26.45 -7.02 -81.29
C PHE A 71 25.43 -6.36 -80.35
N ILE A 72 24.45 -5.63 -80.91
CA ILE A 72 23.36 -5.01 -80.14
C ILE A 72 22.52 -6.09 -79.43
N LEU A 73 22.21 -7.20 -80.12
CA LEU A 73 21.47 -8.31 -79.53
C LEU A 73 22.25 -8.94 -78.36
N GLY A 74 23.56 -9.11 -78.51
CA GLY A 74 24.45 -9.59 -77.44
C GLY A 74 24.43 -8.69 -76.21
N ILE A 75 24.56 -7.37 -76.39
CA ILE A 75 24.46 -6.39 -75.30
C ILE A 75 23.08 -6.45 -74.64
N TRP A 76 22.01 -6.49 -75.43
CA TRP A 76 20.64 -6.57 -74.92
C TRP A 76 20.42 -7.82 -74.07
N LEU A 77 20.92 -8.99 -74.53
CA LEU A 77 20.87 -10.24 -73.77
C LEU A 77 21.65 -10.17 -72.46
N ILE A 78 22.85 -9.58 -72.46
CA ILE A 78 23.66 -9.40 -71.25
C ILE A 78 22.95 -8.51 -70.23
N ILE A 79 22.37 -7.38 -70.67
CA ILE A 79 21.60 -6.48 -69.81
C ILE A 79 20.39 -7.21 -69.24
N LYS A 80 19.63 -7.93 -70.08
CA LYS A 80 18.46 -8.70 -69.62
C LYS A 80 18.85 -9.75 -68.58
N TRP A 81 19.95 -10.47 -68.82
CA TRP A 81 20.47 -11.47 -67.90
C TRP A 81 20.92 -10.86 -66.56
N ARG A 82 21.67 -9.75 -66.60
CA ARG A 82 22.07 -8.99 -65.40
C ARG A 82 20.87 -8.50 -64.59
N VAL A 83 19.87 -7.91 -65.23
CA VAL A 83 18.67 -7.41 -64.56
C VAL A 83 17.89 -8.57 -63.91
N SER A 84 17.76 -9.70 -64.60
CA SER A 84 17.11 -10.90 -64.05
C SER A 84 17.82 -11.43 -62.80
N ILE A 85 19.16 -11.47 -62.80
CA ILE A 85 19.96 -11.86 -61.64
C ILE A 85 19.73 -10.91 -60.45
N ILE A 86 19.77 -9.59 -60.70
CA ILE A 86 19.57 -8.59 -59.63
C ILE A 86 18.16 -8.67 -59.06
N GLN A 87 17.15 -8.88 -59.92
CA GLN A 87 15.76 -9.07 -59.48
C GLN A 87 15.61 -10.33 -58.62
N ASN A 88 16.24 -11.45 -59.02
CA ASN A 88 16.24 -12.67 -58.22
C ASN A 88 16.98 -12.52 -56.89
N GLN A 89 18.11 -11.80 -56.87
CA GLN A 89 18.81 -11.50 -55.63
C GLN A 89 17.98 -10.63 -54.70
N LYS A 90 17.29 -9.62 -55.25
CA LYS A 90 16.40 -8.74 -54.49
C LYS A 90 15.23 -9.51 -53.88
N THR A 91 14.56 -10.38 -54.64
CA THR A 91 13.43 -11.18 -54.12
C THR A 91 13.88 -12.18 -53.05
N VAL A 92 15.05 -12.81 -53.24
CA VAL A 92 15.65 -13.69 -52.22
C VAL A 92 16.01 -12.92 -50.96
N LEU A 93 16.60 -11.73 -51.09
CA LEU A 93 16.93 -10.87 -49.95
C LEU A 93 15.68 -10.37 -49.23
N GLU A 94 14.66 -9.90 -49.95
CA GLU A 94 13.37 -9.50 -49.38
C GLU A 94 12.69 -10.66 -48.66
N GLY A 95 12.76 -11.87 -49.22
CA GLY A 95 12.31 -13.10 -48.58
C GLY A 95 13.06 -13.41 -47.28
N MET A 96 14.39 -13.32 -47.29
CA MET A 96 15.22 -13.51 -46.10
C MET A 96 14.96 -12.46 -45.02
N VAL A 97 14.89 -11.18 -45.38
CA VAL A 97 14.58 -10.10 -44.44
C VAL A 97 13.20 -10.34 -43.84
N ARG A 98 12.19 -10.62 -44.67
CA ARG A 98 10.83 -10.90 -44.21
C ARG A 98 10.78 -12.10 -43.26
N HIS A 99 11.47 -13.18 -43.60
CA HIS A 99 11.59 -14.37 -42.76
C HIS A 99 12.24 -14.03 -41.41
N ARG A 100 13.40 -13.36 -41.42
CA ARG A 100 14.10 -12.92 -40.20
C ARG A 100 13.27 -11.97 -39.34
N THR A 101 12.55 -11.01 -39.94
CA THR A 101 11.63 -10.13 -39.19
C THR A 101 10.47 -10.91 -38.57
N ASN A 102 9.94 -11.93 -39.26
CA ASN A 102 8.89 -12.78 -38.69
C ASN A 102 9.43 -13.68 -37.57
N GLU A 103 10.61 -14.28 -37.73
CA GLU A 103 11.27 -15.04 -36.68
C GLU A 103 11.52 -14.17 -35.44
N LEU A 104 12.09 -12.98 -35.64
CA LEU A 104 12.33 -12.03 -34.56
C LEU A 104 11.03 -11.62 -33.87
N LYS A 105 9.98 -11.30 -34.65
CA LYS A 105 8.67 -10.94 -34.11
C LYS A 105 8.06 -12.09 -33.30
N ASN A 106 8.14 -13.32 -33.80
CA ASN A 106 7.66 -14.50 -33.08
C ASN A 106 8.46 -14.72 -31.79
N ALA A 107 9.79 -14.56 -31.83
CA ALA A 107 10.64 -14.68 -30.64
C ALA A 107 10.30 -13.62 -29.58
N VAL A 108 10.10 -12.36 -29.99
CA VAL A 108 9.65 -11.27 -29.11
C VAL A 108 8.27 -11.57 -28.52
N GLN A 109 7.32 -12.01 -29.33
CA GLN A 109 5.98 -12.38 -28.84
C GLN A 109 6.01 -13.55 -27.86
N LEU A 110 6.84 -14.57 -28.10
CA LEU A 110 7.02 -15.68 -27.17
C LEU A 110 7.65 -15.21 -25.85
N ALA A 111 8.64 -14.32 -25.90
CA ALA A 111 9.26 -13.74 -24.71
C ALA A 111 8.27 -12.88 -23.90
N GLU A 112 7.47 -12.04 -24.56
CA GLU A 112 6.42 -11.25 -23.93
C GLU A 112 5.32 -12.13 -23.32
N GLN A 113 4.91 -13.21 -24.00
CA GLN A 113 3.94 -14.16 -23.48
C GLN A 113 4.47 -14.88 -22.24
N ALA A 114 5.73 -15.32 -22.26
CA ALA A 114 6.38 -15.95 -21.11
C ALA A 114 6.46 -15.00 -19.91
N THR A 115 6.85 -13.74 -20.15
CA THR A 115 6.94 -12.69 -19.11
C THR A 115 5.57 -12.37 -18.51
N ASN A 116 4.54 -12.27 -19.36
CA ASN A 116 3.17 -12.05 -18.91
C ASN A 116 2.61 -13.23 -18.12
N ALA A 117 2.87 -14.46 -18.55
CA ALA A 117 2.47 -15.66 -17.84
C ALA A 117 3.16 -15.77 -16.46
N LYS A 118 4.47 -15.49 -16.39
CA LYS A 118 5.24 -15.41 -15.13
C LYS A 118 4.63 -14.37 -14.18
N SER A 119 4.34 -13.17 -14.69
CA SER A 119 3.72 -12.10 -13.90
C SER A 119 2.34 -12.47 -13.38
N GLN A 120 1.51 -13.09 -14.22
CA GLN A 120 0.17 -13.50 -13.85
C GLN A 120 0.18 -14.65 -12.84
N PHE A 121 1.10 -15.61 -12.99
CA PHE A 121 1.31 -16.67 -12.01
C PHE A 121 1.70 -16.09 -10.63
N LEU A 122 2.66 -15.15 -10.60
CA LEU A 122 3.09 -14.53 -9.34
C LEU A 122 1.97 -13.69 -8.69
N ALA A 123 1.17 -12.98 -9.49
CA ALA A 123 -0.02 -12.27 -9.00
C ALA A 123 -1.03 -13.22 -8.34
N THR A 124 -1.33 -14.35 -8.99
CA THR A 124 -2.24 -15.37 -8.44
C THR A 124 -1.65 -15.99 -7.16
N ILE A 125 -0.39 -16.43 -7.18
CA ILE A 125 0.24 -17.05 -6.02
C ILE A 125 0.30 -16.08 -4.83
N SER A 126 0.59 -14.80 -5.06
CA SER A 126 0.54 -13.82 -3.98
C SER A 126 -0.84 -13.72 -3.35
N HIS A 127 -1.92 -13.75 -4.15
CA HIS A 127 -3.28 -13.74 -3.63
C HIS A 127 -3.59 -15.00 -2.79
N GLU A 128 -3.17 -16.16 -3.28
CA GLU A 128 -3.34 -17.46 -2.60
C GLU A 128 -2.52 -17.56 -1.30
N ILE A 129 -1.37 -16.90 -1.21
CA ILE A 129 -0.57 -16.85 0.03
C ILE A 129 -1.07 -15.76 0.97
N ARG A 130 -1.51 -14.61 0.44
CA ARG A 130 -1.96 -13.46 1.24
C ARG A 130 -3.22 -13.79 2.02
N THR A 131 -4.17 -14.52 1.43
CA THR A 131 -5.45 -14.85 2.08
C THR A 131 -5.29 -15.61 3.41
N PRO A 132 -4.58 -16.76 3.47
CA PRO A 132 -4.34 -17.45 4.75
C PRO A 132 -3.43 -16.65 5.68
N LEU A 133 -2.48 -15.88 5.15
CA LEU A 133 -1.58 -15.08 5.98
C LEU A 133 -2.31 -13.92 6.68
N ASN A 134 -3.28 -13.29 6.01
CA ASN A 134 -4.13 -12.26 6.58
C ASN A 134 -5.00 -12.81 7.71
N ALA A 135 -5.51 -14.03 7.56
CA ALA A 135 -6.21 -14.72 8.64
C ALA A 135 -5.29 -14.92 9.86
N VAL A 136 -4.04 -15.34 9.65
CA VAL A 136 -3.05 -15.50 10.74
C VAL A 136 -2.75 -14.16 11.42
N VAL A 137 -2.48 -13.10 10.66
CA VAL A 137 -2.22 -11.75 11.23
C VAL A 137 -3.44 -11.25 12.00
N GLY A 138 -4.63 -11.34 11.41
CA GLY A 138 -5.88 -10.91 12.04
C GLY A 138 -6.12 -11.65 13.35
N LEU A 139 -6.09 -12.98 13.35
CA LEU A 139 -6.27 -13.79 14.57
C LEU A 139 -5.19 -13.54 15.62
N THR A 140 -3.96 -13.25 15.20
CA THR A 140 -2.85 -12.91 16.11
C THR A 140 -3.12 -11.56 16.80
N HIS A 141 -3.56 -10.55 16.06
CA HIS A 141 -3.97 -9.26 16.63
C HIS A 141 -5.16 -9.37 17.58
N LEU A 142 -6.18 -10.16 17.21
CA LEU A 142 -7.33 -10.40 18.08
C LEU A 142 -6.89 -11.08 19.38
N ALA A 143 -6.01 -12.08 19.30
CA ALA A 143 -5.45 -12.73 20.48
C ALA A 143 -4.62 -11.77 21.34
N LEU A 144 -3.78 -10.91 20.74
CA LEU A 144 -2.99 -9.88 21.44
C LEU A 144 -3.85 -8.90 22.24
N ASN A 145 -5.10 -8.68 21.84
CA ASN A 145 -6.06 -7.83 22.55
C ASN A 145 -6.86 -8.55 23.64
N THR A 146 -6.51 -9.79 23.98
CA THR A 146 -7.11 -10.54 25.09
C THR A 146 -6.20 -10.57 26.33
N PRO A 147 -6.69 -10.98 27.51
CA PRO A 147 -5.83 -11.21 28.66
C PRO A 147 -4.85 -12.37 28.38
N LEU A 148 -3.57 -12.06 28.23
CA LEU A 148 -2.50 -13.01 27.92
C LEU A 148 -1.49 -13.12 29.06
N THR A 149 -0.84 -14.28 29.14
CA THR A 149 0.41 -14.40 29.91
C THR A 149 1.59 -13.82 29.12
N GLU A 150 2.64 -13.35 29.80
CA GLU A 150 3.85 -12.77 29.18
C GLU A 150 4.46 -13.67 28.08
N LYS A 151 4.44 -14.99 28.28
CA LYS A 151 4.91 -15.96 27.26
C LYS A 151 3.99 -16.05 26.05
N GLN A 152 2.67 -15.97 26.24
CA GLN A 152 1.72 -16.01 25.14
C GLN A 152 1.77 -14.72 24.31
N GLU A 153 1.93 -13.58 24.99
CA GLU A 153 2.14 -12.30 24.35
C GLU A 153 3.43 -12.30 23.51
N ASP A 154 4.56 -12.76 24.07
CA ASP A 154 5.83 -12.91 23.33
C ASP A 154 5.69 -13.80 22.09
N TYR A 155 4.98 -14.94 22.20
CA TYR A 155 4.74 -15.82 21.05
C TYR A 155 3.88 -15.16 19.98
N LEU A 156 2.81 -14.48 20.37
CA LEU A 156 1.92 -13.81 19.43
C LEU A 156 2.62 -12.61 18.76
N GLN A 157 3.38 -11.82 19.51
CA GLN A 157 4.21 -10.74 18.93
C GLN A 157 5.25 -11.28 17.94
N LYS A 158 5.85 -12.45 18.21
CA LYS A 158 6.78 -13.11 17.27
C LYS A 158 6.09 -13.62 16.01
N ILE A 159 4.89 -14.20 16.15
CA ILE A 159 4.07 -14.64 15.00
C ILE A 159 3.70 -13.43 14.14
N ASP A 160 3.25 -12.34 14.76
CA ASP A 160 2.87 -11.11 14.08
C ASP A 160 4.04 -10.50 13.29
N ARG A 161 5.20 -10.31 13.93
CA ARG A 161 6.42 -9.83 13.26
C ARG A 161 6.85 -10.73 12.11
N SER A 162 6.73 -12.05 12.26
CA SER A 162 7.08 -13.02 11.21
C SER A 162 6.12 -12.95 10.03
N ALA A 163 4.82 -12.80 10.30
CA ALA A 163 3.80 -12.66 9.27
C ALA A 163 3.92 -11.32 8.51
N ALA A 164 4.20 -10.22 9.21
CA ALA A 164 4.50 -8.92 8.62
C ALA A 164 5.73 -8.98 7.70
N THR A 165 6.80 -9.67 8.16
CA THR A 165 8.01 -9.89 7.34
C THR A 165 7.66 -10.64 6.06
N LEU A 166 6.91 -11.74 6.16
CA LEU A 166 6.51 -12.56 5.02
C LEU A 166 5.63 -11.80 4.02
N LEU A 167 4.67 -10.99 4.50
CA LEU A 167 3.87 -10.10 3.66
C LEU A 167 4.74 -9.10 2.91
N GLY A 168 5.74 -8.52 3.58
CA GLY A 168 6.75 -7.66 2.95
C GLY A 168 7.45 -8.37 1.79
N LEU A 169 7.95 -9.59 2.02
CA LEU A 169 8.66 -10.36 0.98
C LEU A 169 7.77 -10.68 -0.24
N ILE A 170 6.51 -11.01 0.01
CA ILE A 170 5.55 -11.29 -1.06
C ILE A 170 5.29 -10.03 -1.88
N ASN A 171 5.13 -8.89 -1.20
CA ASN A 171 4.94 -7.60 -1.86
C ASN A 171 6.18 -7.20 -2.67
N ASP A 172 7.39 -7.42 -2.15
CA ASP A 172 8.63 -7.18 -2.87
C ASP A 172 8.72 -8.00 -4.17
N ILE A 173 8.38 -9.30 -4.11
CA ILE A 173 8.37 -10.17 -5.30
C ILE A 173 7.34 -9.69 -6.33
N LEU A 174 6.16 -9.25 -5.87
CA LEU A 174 5.13 -8.73 -6.75
C LEU A 174 5.53 -7.40 -7.38
N ASP A 175 6.04 -6.46 -6.59
CA ASP A 175 6.50 -5.16 -7.07
C ASP A 175 7.61 -5.34 -8.11
N PHE A 176 8.59 -6.20 -7.82
CA PHE A 176 9.64 -6.59 -8.76
C PHE A 176 9.04 -7.11 -10.09
N SER A 177 8.10 -8.05 -10.02
CA SER A 177 7.47 -8.64 -11.21
C SER A 177 6.63 -7.62 -12.01
N LYS A 178 5.95 -6.70 -11.32
CA LYS A 178 5.16 -5.62 -11.95
C LYS A 178 6.09 -4.62 -12.67
N ILE A 179 7.26 -4.34 -12.11
CA ILE A 179 8.25 -3.45 -12.74
C ILE A 179 8.94 -4.13 -13.93
N GLU A 180 9.39 -5.38 -13.81
CA GLU A 180 10.01 -6.17 -14.91
C GLU A 180 9.07 -6.26 -16.12
N ALA A 181 7.76 -6.40 -15.88
CA ALA A 181 6.74 -6.45 -16.93
C ALA A 181 6.33 -5.07 -17.49
N GLY A 182 6.90 -3.96 -17.00
CA GLY A 182 6.54 -2.59 -17.39
C GLY A 182 5.10 -2.19 -17.02
N LYS A 183 4.49 -2.86 -16.05
CA LYS A 183 3.09 -2.66 -15.64
C LYS A 183 2.93 -1.70 -14.45
N MET A 184 4.01 -1.36 -13.75
CA MET A 184 3.97 -0.38 -12.67
C MET A 184 3.87 1.05 -13.25
N GLN A 185 2.94 1.83 -12.73
CA GLN A 185 2.77 3.24 -13.09
C GLN A 185 3.10 4.10 -11.87
N LEU A 186 3.91 5.14 -12.06
CA LEU A 186 4.19 6.14 -11.03
C LEU A 186 3.05 7.13 -10.90
N GLU A 187 2.70 7.48 -9.67
CA GLU A 187 1.77 8.56 -9.42
C GLU A 187 2.46 9.93 -9.58
N LYS A 188 1.68 10.95 -9.97
CA LYS A 188 2.12 12.35 -10.00
C LYS A 188 1.19 13.18 -9.15
N THR A 189 1.40 13.13 -7.84
CA THR A 189 0.58 13.80 -6.84
C THR A 189 1.38 14.87 -6.11
N GLY A 190 0.69 15.90 -5.63
CA GLY A 190 1.33 16.93 -4.80
C GLY A 190 1.57 16.40 -3.39
N PHE A 191 2.81 16.51 -2.88
CA PHE A 191 3.16 16.03 -1.54
C PHE A 191 4.10 16.98 -0.80
N ASP A 192 4.19 16.80 0.52
CA ASP A 192 5.12 17.50 1.41
C ASP A 192 6.27 16.54 1.78
N LEU A 193 7.49 16.90 1.40
CA LEU A 193 8.69 16.10 1.65
C LEU A 193 8.92 15.86 3.15
N GLU A 194 8.60 16.86 3.98
CA GLU A 194 8.77 16.76 5.43
C GLU A 194 7.83 15.70 6.02
N ILE A 195 6.63 15.54 5.47
CA ILE A 195 5.69 14.49 5.88
C ILE A 195 6.27 13.11 5.54
N VAL A 196 6.81 12.93 4.33
CA VAL A 196 7.41 11.65 3.91
C VAL A 196 8.57 11.27 4.83
N LEU A 197 9.48 12.22 5.11
CA LEU A 197 10.61 12.01 6.01
C LEU A 197 10.17 11.75 7.46
N SER A 198 9.11 12.43 7.92
CA SER A 198 8.55 12.19 9.25
C SER A 198 7.98 10.78 9.42
N SER A 199 7.34 10.22 8.37
CA SER A 199 6.87 8.83 8.40
C SER A 199 8.04 7.84 8.48
N ILE A 200 9.11 8.09 7.73
CA ILE A 200 10.33 7.26 7.78
C ILE A 200 10.97 7.33 9.17
N MET A 201 11.04 8.52 9.77
CA MET A 201 11.52 8.70 11.14
C MET A 201 10.70 7.89 12.14
N THR A 202 9.37 8.00 12.15
CA THR A 202 8.52 7.27 13.09
C THR A 202 8.72 5.75 12.99
N LEU A 203 8.89 5.22 11.78
CA LEU A 203 9.10 3.78 11.55
C LEU A 203 10.47 3.28 12.00
N ASN A 204 11.51 4.11 11.88
CA ASN A 204 12.90 3.70 12.08
C ASN A 204 13.47 4.12 13.45
N ALA A 205 12.91 5.15 14.08
CA ALA A 205 13.43 5.70 15.33
C ALA A 205 13.40 4.67 16.47
N GLN A 206 12.39 3.82 16.56
CA GLN A 206 12.35 2.76 17.58
C GLN A 206 13.47 1.74 17.35
N ASN A 207 13.66 1.27 16.11
CA ASN A 207 14.68 0.29 15.77
C ASN A 207 16.11 0.82 15.96
N ALA A 208 16.33 2.10 15.66
CA ALA A 208 17.60 2.79 15.90
C ALA A 208 17.86 2.91 17.42
N ASN A 209 16.87 3.34 18.20
CA ASN A 209 16.96 3.48 19.66
C ASN A 209 17.19 2.13 20.37
N GLU A 210 16.58 1.03 19.91
CA GLU A 210 16.83 -0.30 20.48
C GLU A 210 18.31 -0.73 20.33
N LYS A 211 19.02 -0.17 19.36
CA LYS A 211 20.46 -0.36 19.12
C LYS A 211 21.33 0.79 19.61
N ASP A 212 20.74 1.79 20.28
CA ASP A 212 21.43 3.01 20.71
C ASP A 212 22.17 3.72 19.55
N LEU A 213 21.55 3.74 18.37
CA LEU A 213 22.06 4.41 17.18
C LEU A 213 21.49 5.82 17.07
N GLU A 214 22.36 6.79 16.80
CA GLU A 214 21.96 8.15 16.50
C GLU A 214 21.34 8.22 15.09
N PHE A 215 20.07 8.61 15.01
CA PHE A 215 19.34 8.72 13.74
C PHE A 215 19.11 10.19 13.43
N VAL A 216 19.68 10.69 12.33
CA VAL A 216 19.70 12.12 11.98
C VAL A 216 19.11 12.33 10.60
N ILE A 217 18.25 13.35 10.47
CA ILE A 217 17.73 13.81 9.17
C ILE A 217 18.20 15.25 8.98
N ASN A 218 18.75 15.54 7.80
CA ASN A 218 19.15 16.87 7.39
C ASN A 218 18.59 17.20 6.01
N ILE A 219 18.03 18.40 5.87
CA ILE A 219 17.42 18.89 4.64
C ILE A 219 18.07 20.22 4.29
N ALA A 220 18.71 20.31 3.13
CA ALA A 220 19.35 21.54 2.69
C ALA A 220 18.32 22.67 2.51
N ARG A 221 18.74 23.89 2.83
CA ARG A 221 17.88 25.09 2.87
C ARG A 221 17.19 25.38 1.54
N ASP A 222 17.83 25.01 0.45
CA ASP A 222 17.37 25.25 -0.92
C ASP A 222 16.54 24.10 -1.48
N VAL A 223 16.11 23.12 -0.68
CA VAL A 223 15.19 22.05 -1.11
C VAL A 223 13.72 22.51 -1.00
N PRO A 224 12.86 22.24 -2.01
CA PRO A 224 11.48 22.69 -1.96
C PRO A 224 10.66 21.71 -1.11
N ARG A 225 9.90 22.24 -0.16
CA ARG A 225 9.06 21.42 0.73
C ARG A 225 7.90 20.73 0.00
N LYS A 226 7.18 21.48 -0.85
CA LYS A 226 6.02 20.98 -1.60
C LYS A 226 6.43 20.58 -3.02
N LEU A 227 6.30 19.29 -3.29
CA LEU A 227 6.76 18.63 -4.50
C LEU A 227 5.60 17.97 -5.25
N ILE A 228 5.86 17.52 -6.47
CA ILE A 228 4.97 16.73 -7.29
C ILE A 228 5.71 15.46 -7.71
N GLY A 229 5.17 14.30 -7.39
CA GLY A 229 5.78 13.00 -7.68
C GLY A 229 5.03 11.87 -6.97
N ASP A 230 5.73 10.78 -6.68
CA ASP A 230 5.17 9.61 -6.00
C ASP A 230 5.76 9.49 -4.58
N PRO A 231 5.09 10.02 -3.53
CA PRO A 231 5.61 9.99 -2.17
C PRO A 231 5.74 8.56 -1.62
N LEU A 232 4.90 7.62 -2.07
CA LEU A 232 4.93 6.24 -1.61
C LEU A 232 6.19 5.54 -2.09
N ARG A 233 6.57 5.70 -3.36
CA ARG A 233 7.77 5.07 -3.93
C ARG A 233 9.05 5.69 -3.40
N ILE A 234 9.08 7.01 -3.23
CA ILE A 234 10.21 7.69 -2.58
C ILE A 234 10.35 7.19 -1.13
N GLY A 235 9.25 7.08 -0.40
CA GLY A 235 9.22 6.52 0.96
C GLY A 235 9.70 5.07 1.01
N GLN A 236 9.32 4.24 0.03
CA GLN A 236 9.73 2.84 -0.07
C GLN A 236 11.25 2.70 -0.25
N VAL A 237 11.85 3.48 -1.16
CA VAL A 237 13.30 3.51 -1.37
C VAL A 237 14.02 3.92 -0.09
N LEU A 238 13.58 5.01 0.54
CA LEU A 238 14.20 5.51 1.77
C LEU A 238 14.08 4.53 2.94
N THR A 239 12.90 3.93 3.12
CA THR A 239 12.67 2.94 4.18
C THR A 239 13.58 1.73 4.01
N ASN A 240 13.73 1.23 2.78
CA ASN A 240 14.63 0.12 2.51
C ASN A 240 16.11 0.48 2.79
N LEU A 241 16.58 1.65 2.35
CA LEU A 241 17.95 2.10 2.63
C LEU A 241 18.19 2.33 4.14
N CYS A 242 17.25 2.92 4.86
CA CYS A 242 17.35 3.16 6.30
C CYS A 242 17.34 1.85 7.10
N ASN A 243 16.45 0.92 6.75
CA ASN A 243 16.40 -0.40 7.39
C ASN A 243 17.73 -1.14 7.20
N ASN A 244 18.34 -1.07 6.01
CA ASN A 244 19.66 -1.66 5.77
C ASN A 244 20.74 -0.96 6.61
N ALA A 245 20.76 0.37 6.64
CA ALA A 245 21.70 1.15 7.45
C ALA A 245 21.62 0.77 8.95
N ILE A 246 20.42 0.77 9.53
CA ILE A 246 20.19 0.41 10.95
C ILE A 246 20.54 -1.06 11.20
N LYS A 247 20.23 -1.94 10.25
CA LYS A 247 20.51 -3.38 10.39
C LYS A 247 22.00 -3.69 10.44
N PHE A 248 22.80 -3.05 9.58
CA PHE A 248 24.24 -3.32 9.43
C PHE A 248 25.13 -2.40 10.29
N THR A 249 24.53 -1.46 11.02
CA THR A 249 25.21 -0.64 12.03
C THR A 249 24.92 -1.19 13.42
N SER A 250 25.99 -1.44 14.18
CA SER A 250 25.90 -1.90 15.58
C SER A 250 25.95 -0.76 16.59
N THR A 251 26.76 0.25 16.30
CA THR A 251 27.02 1.42 17.14
C THR A 251 27.38 2.60 16.23
N GLY A 252 27.02 3.82 16.62
CA GLY A 252 27.31 5.03 15.85
C GLY A 252 26.03 5.67 15.33
N GLU A 253 26.01 6.06 14.05
CA GLU A 253 24.94 6.90 13.50
C GLU A 253 24.47 6.49 12.10
N VAL A 254 23.24 6.88 11.80
CA VAL A 254 22.63 6.81 10.47
C VAL A 254 22.09 8.19 10.12
N VAL A 255 22.58 8.76 9.03
CA VAL A 255 22.28 10.14 8.60
C VAL A 255 21.60 10.13 7.24
N ILE A 256 20.41 10.72 7.16
CA ILE A 256 19.71 11.01 5.90
C ILE A 256 19.98 12.47 5.54
N GLN A 257 20.64 12.71 4.42
CA GLN A 257 20.86 14.05 3.86
C GLN A 257 20.01 14.20 2.60
N VAL A 258 19.24 15.28 2.53
CA VAL A 258 18.49 15.66 1.32
C VAL A 258 19.00 16.99 0.80
N ASP A 259 19.54 16.95 -0.42
CA ASP A 259 20.10 18.10 -1.12
C ASP A 259 19.31 18.39 -2.40
N LEU A 260 19.36 19.64 -2.84
CA LEU A 260 18.85 20.01 -4.14
C LEU A 260 19.86 19.60 -5.22
N GLY A 261 19.42 18.73 -6.13
CA GLY A 261 20.18 18.36 -7.31
C GLY A 261 20.04 19.38 -8.45
N GLU A 262 20.34 18.93 -9.67
CA GLU A 262 20.24 19.77 -10.86
C GLU A 262 18.82 20.30 -11.10
N LYS A 263 18.70 21.61 -11.34
CA LYS A 263 17.43 22.24 -11.73
C LYS A 263 17.20 22.06 -13.22
N ILE A 264 16.17 21.31 -13.58
CA ILE A 264 15.78 21.09 -14.99
C ILE A 264 15.00 22.31 -15.50
N SER A 265 14.10 22.85 -14.68
CA SER A 265 13.29 24.03 -15.01
C SER A 265 12.85 24.78 -13.75
N LYS A 266 12.01 25.80 -13.89
CA LYS A 266 11.37 26.47 -12.74
C LYS A 266 10.37 25.58 -11.99
N THR A 267 9.92 24.49 -12.62
CA THR A 267 8.87 23.61 -12.08
C THR A 267 9.34 22.18 -11.92
N GLU A 268 10.60 21.85 -12.25
CA GLU A 268 11.17 20.50 -12.13
C GLU A 268 12.63 20.57 -11.67
N CYS A 269 13.00 19.72 -10.74
CA CYS A 269 14.37 19.56 -10.27
C CYS A 269 14.66 18.10 -9.92
N TYR A 270 15.94 17.78 -9.80
CA TYR A 270 16.38 16.56 -9.15
C TYR A 270 16.45 16.78 -7.64
N LEU A 271 15.91 15.85 -6.86
CA LEU A 271 16.33 15.67 -5.47
C LEU A 271 17.52 14.74 -5.45
N GLN A 272 18.52 15.06 -4.65
CA GLN A 272 19.60 14.16 -4.32
C GLN A 272 19.47 13.77 -2.86
N VAL A 273 19.39 12.48 -2.57
CA VAL A 273 19.26 11.97 -1.22
C VAL A 273 20.40 11.00 -0.95
N SER A 274 21.02 11.11 0.22
CA SER A 274 22.01 10.14 0.69
C SER A 274 21.66 9.59 2.06
N VAL A 275 21.77 8.28 2.22
CA VAL A 275 21.66 7.57 3.49
C VAL A 275 23.04 7.05 3.85
N LYS A 276 23.64 7.65 4.88
CA LYS A 276 24.97 7.31 5.39
C LYS A 276 24.85 6.51 6.68
N ASP A 277 25.65 5.47 6.81
CA ASP A 277 25.78 4.65 8.01
C ASP A 277 27.25 4.50 8.43
N THR A 278 27.50 4.29 9.72
CA THR A 278 28.83 3.97 10.28
C THR A 278 29.01 2.47 10.54
N GLY A 279 28.35 1.62 9.76
CA GLY A 279 28.32 0.18 9.95
C GLY A 279 29.55 -0.55 9.43
N ILE A 280 29.40 -1.85 9.18
CA ILE A 280 30.49 -2.75 8.76
C ILE A 280 31.16 -2.38 7.43
N GLY A 281 30.52 -1.53 6.63
CA GLY A 281 30.98 -1.20 5.27
C GLY A 281 30.95 -2.39 4.32
N ILE A 282 31.29 -2.13 3.06
CA ILE A 282 31.15 -3.05 1.94
C ILE A 282 32.47 -3.07 1.15
N SER A 283 33.00 -4.25 0.88
CA SER A 283 34.22 -4.40 0.08
C SER A 283 33.97 -4.07 -1.40
N LYS A 284 34.96 -3.49 -2.08
CA LYS A 284 34.89 -3.08 -3.48
C LYS A 284 34.47 -4.18 -4.46
N GLU A 285 34.77 -5.44 -4.16
CA GLU A 285 34.40 -6.61 -4.97
C GLU A 285 32.89 -6.87 -4.99
N HIS A 286 32.19 -6.56 -3.89
CA HIS A 286 30.77 -6.82 -3.73
C HIS A 286 29.89 -5.65 -4.20
N ILE A 287 30.44 -4.42 -4.30
CA ILE A 287 29.69 -3.21 -4.70
C ILE A 287 28.92 -3.37 -6.01
N PRO A 288 29.51 -3.90 -7.12
CA PRO A 288 28.80 -4.02 -8.39
C PRO A 288 27.61 -4.97 -8.33
N LEU A 289 27.67 -5.97 -7.42
CA LEU A 289 26.72 -7.07 -7.33
C LEU A 289 25.54 -6.77 -6.38
N LEU A 290 25.59 -5.67 -5.62
CA LEU A 290 24.56 -5.35 -4.61
C LEU A 290 23.20 -4.96 -5.17
N PHE A 291 23.18 -4.48 -6.41
CA PHE A 291 21.94 -4.12 -7.09
C PHE A 291 21.40 -5.26 -7.99
N ASP A 292 22.11 -6.38 -8.04
CA ASP A 292 21.70 -7.56 -8.81
C ASP A 292 20.67 -8.38 -8.03
N GLU A 293 19.78 -9.03 -8.76
CA GLU A 293 18.66 -9.77 -8.20
C GLU A 293 19.14 -11.02 -7.43
N PHE A 294 18.58 -11.22 -6.23
CA PHE A 294 18.84 -12.37 -5.36
C PHE A 294 20.31 -12.55 -4.93
N ILE A 295 21.18 -11.57 -5.19
CA ILE A 295 22.57 -11.62 -4.73
C ILE A 295 22.65 -11.14 -3.29
N GLN A 296 23.30 -11.95 -2.44
CA GLN A 296 23.58 -11.62 -1.04
C GLN A 296 25.07 -11.78 -0.80
N ALA A 297 25.71 -10.74 -0.26
CA ALA A 297 27.17 -10.62 -0.21
C ALA A 297 27.88 -11.69 0.64
N ASP A 298 27.20 -12.44 1.51
CA ASP A 298 27.86 -13.47 2.32
C ASP A 298 26.92 -14.52 2.96
N ASN A 299 27.21 -15.82 2.79
CA ASN A 299 26.44 -16.92 3.39
C ASN A 299 26.61 -17.04 4.93
N SER A 300 27.60 -16.34 5.49
CA SER A 300 27.89 -16.29 6.93
C SER A 300 27.13 -15.15 7.65
N ILE A 301 26.95 -14.01 6.98
CA ILE A 301 26.21 -12.83 7.47
C ILE A 301 24.70 -13.05 7.36
N THR A 302 24.24 -13.79 6.33
CA THR A 302 22.82 -14.10 6.10
C THR A 302 22.16 -14.93 7.19
N ARG A 303 22.90 -15.82 7.87
CA ARG A 303 22.36 -16.59 9.01
C ARG A 303 22.07 -15.73 10.24
N LYS A 304 22.73 -14.58 10.38
CA LYS A 304 22.60 -13.71 11.55
C LYS A 304 21.62 -12.55 11.34
N PHE A 305 21.40 -12.13 10.08
CA PHE A 305 20.63 -10.92 9.78
C PHE A 305 19.53 -11.04 8.68
N GLY A 306 19.42 -12.16 7.94
CA GLY A 306 18.31 -12.46 7.01
C GLY A 306 18.03 -11.45 5.87
N GLY A 307 17.20 -11.78 4.88
CA GLY A 307 16.76 -10.86 3.82
C GLY A 307 16.50 -11.56 2.49
N THR A 308 15.76 -10.93 1.56
CA THR A 308 15.46 -11.50 0.21
C THR A 308 16.50 -11.15 -0.84
N GLY A 309 17.33 -10.13 -0.61
CA GLY A 309 18.22 -9.59 -1.64
C GLY A 309 17.49 -8.82 -2.75
N LEU A 310 16.18 -8.57 -2.61
CA LEU A 310 15.37 -7.86 -3.59
C LEU A 310 15.23 -6.36 -3.30
N GLY A 311 15.42 -5.93 -2.06
CA GLY A 311 15.17 -4.53 -1.68
C GLY A 311 15.99 -3.52 -2.50
N LEU A 312 17.29 -3.76 -2.66
CA LEU A 312 18.17 -2.85 -3.41
C LEU A 312 17.91 -2.89 -4.93
N SER A 313 17.60 -4.05 -5.50
CA SER A 313 17.23 -4.15 -6.93
C SER A 313 15.89 -3.46 -7.21
N ILE A 314 14.89 -3.62 -6.34
CA ILE A 314 13.62 -2.87 -6.42
C ILE A 314 13.87 -1.37 -6.27
N SER A 315 14.72 -0.96 -5.33
CA SER A 315 15.06 0.46 -5.13
C SER A 315 15.68 1.06 -6.39
N LYS A 316 16.57 0.33 -7.06
CA LYS A 316 17.16 0.74 -8.34
C LYS A 316 16.11 0.90 -9.43
N LEU A 317 15.25 -0.11 -9.60
CA LEU A 317 14.18 -0.07 -10.60
C LEU A 317 13.21 1.11 -10.37
N LEU A 318 12.79 1.35 -9.12
CA LEU A 318 11.93 2.48 -8.76
C LEU A 318 12.59 3.83 -9.06
N ILE A 319 13.88 3.98 -8.76
CA ILE A 319 14.64 5.19 -9.04
C ILE A 319 14.81 5.43 -10.53
N GLU A 320 15.10 4.38 -11.31
CA GLU A 320 15.19 4.46 -12.77
C GLU A 320 13.83 4.85 -13.39
N MET A 321 12.71 4.32 -12.88
CA MET A 321 11.36 4.74 -13.30
C MET A 321 11.07 6.21 -12.97
N MET A 322 11.66 6.76 -11.91
CA MET A 322 11.56 8.17 -11.52
C MET A 322 12.59 9.07 -12.24
N ASP A 323 13.08 8.64 -13.41
CA ASP A 323 14.11 9.30 -14.23
C ASP A 323 15.39 9.61 -13.44
N GLY A 324 15.74 8.76 -12.48
CA GLY A 324 16.80 8.94 -11.51
C GLY A 324 17.98 7.96 -11.65
N ARG A 325 18.93 8.03 -10.71
CA ARG A 325 20.01 7.04 -10.58
C ARG A 325 20.29 6.74 -9.10
N ILE A 326 20.70 5.52 -8.79
CA ILE A 326 21.14 5.08 -7.45
C ILE A 326 22.57 4.55 -7.52
N TRP A 327 23.40 4.88 -6.53
CA TRP A 327 24.78 4.41 -6.41
C TRP A 327 25.20 4.36 -4.94
N LEU A 328 26.41 3.85 -4.66
CA LEU A 328 26.92 3.79 -3.30
C LEU A 328 28.43 4.02 -3.24
N GLU A 329 28.88 4.52 -2.10
CA GLU A 329 30.28 4.66 -1.73
C GLU A 329 30.47 3.98 -0.37
N SER A 330 31.43 3.07 -0.24
CA SER A 330 31.60 2.30 0.99
C SER A 330 33.03 1.82 1.16
N GLU A 331 33.48 1.77 2.42
CA GLU A 331 34.77 1.22 2.83
C GLU A 331 34.57 0.24 4.00
N PRO A 332 35.16 -0.98 3.94
CA PRO A 332 35.06 -1.94 5.03
C PRO A 332 35.52 -1.38 6.37
N GLY A 333 34.68 -1.51 7.40
CA GLY A 333 34.92 -1.05 8.76
C GLY A 333 34.73 0.44 9.01
N VAL A 334 34.40 1.23 7.99
CA VAL A 334 34.14 2.68 8.10
C VAL A 334 32.65 2.99 7.98
N GLY A 335 31.94 2.28 7.11
CA GLY A 335 30.51 2.47 6.86
C GLY A 335 30.18 2.57 5.37
N SER A 336 28.93 2.89 5.05
CA SER A 336 28.46 3.03 3.67
C SER A 336 27.63 4.31 3.50
N THR A 337 27.66 4.87 2.29
CA THR A 337 26.75 5.94 1.89
C THR A 337 26.06 5.54 0.60
N PHE A 338 24.74 5.36 0.67
CA PHE A 338 23.90 5.11 -0.48
C PHE A 338 23.33 6.44 -0.98
N TYR A 339 23.46 6.70 -2.27
CA TYR A 339 22.99 7.91 -2.91
C TYR A 339 21.92 7.56 -3.94
N PHE A 340 20.88 8.37 -4.03
CA PHE A 340 20.00 8.35 -5.19
C PHE A 340 19.59 9.76 -5.61
N THR A 341 19.25 9.89 -6.89
CA THR A 341 18.56 11.06 -7.41
C THR A 341 17.20 10.67 -7.95
N CYS A 342 16.19 11.53 -7.80
CA CYS A 342 14.88 11.33 -8.44
C CYS A 342 14.36 12.66 -9.01
N LYS A 343 13.70 12.59 -10.17
CA LYS A 343 13.09 13.76 -10.80
C LYS A 343 11.76 14.07 -10.12
N VAL A 344 11.58 15.30 -9.65
CA VAL A 344 10.34 15.77 -9.03
C VAL A 344 9.89 17.11 -9.60
N GLY A 345 8.58 17.33 -9.61
CA GLY A 345 8.00 18.65 -9.87
C GLY A 345 7.98 19.52 -8.62
N VAL A 346 7.98 20.84 -8.80
CA VAL A 346 7.85 21.83 -7.73
C VAL A 346 6.47 22.49 -7.86
N GLN A 347 5.71 22.53 -6.76
CA GLN A 347 4.37 23.12 -6.80
C GLN A 347 4.41 24.65 -7.03
N PRO A 348 3.51 25.22 -7.86
CA PRO A 348 3.44 26.66 -8.10
C PRO A 348 3.15 27.47 -6.82
N GLY A 349 3.76 28.64 -6.68
CA GLY A 349 3.61 29.50 -5.50
C GLY A 349 4.56 29.15 -4.34
N ASN A 350 5.42 28.15 -4.52
CA ASN A 350 6.39 27.75 -3.52
C ASN A 350 7.73 28.47 -3.75
N THR A 351 7.92 29.62 -3.09
CA THR A 351 9.23 30.25 -2.98
C THR A 351 10.06 29.51 -1.93
N PHE A 352 11.25 29.05 -2.31
CA PHE A 352 12.29 28.62 -1.39
C PHE A 352 12.75 29.79 -0.50
N PRO A 353 12.98 29.61 0.81
CA PRO A 353 12.40 28.63 1.75
C PRO A 353 11.09 29.16 2.39
N CYS A 354 10.32 28.21 2.94
CA CYS A 354 8.97 28.37 3.50
C CYS A 354 8.94 29.15 4.84
N GLN A 355 7.84 29.89 5.04
CA GLN A 355 7.36 30.52 6.29
C GLN A 355 8.28 31.57 6.93
N SER A 356 7.86 32.83 6.85
CA SER A 356 8.36 33.88 7.73
C SER A 356 8.06 33.50 9.18
N VAL A 357 9.06 33.00 9.90
CA VAL A 357 9.02 33.04 11.37
C VAL A 357 8.84 34.51 11.80
N PRO A 358 8.00 34.79 12.79
CA PRO A 358 7.86 36.11 13.39
C PRO A 358 9.22 36.78 13.55
N GLU A 359 9.34 38.06 13.18
CA GLU A 359 10.62 38.78 13.20
C GLU A 359 11.25 38.82 14.60
N ALA A 360 10.41 38.74 15.64
CA ALA A 360 10.81 38.57 17.04
C ALA A 360 11.65 37.30 17.29
N LEU A 361 11.38 36.18 16.60
CA LEU A 361 12.17 34.95 16.74
C LEU A 361 13.59 35.11 16.18
N LYS A 362 13.77 35.90 15.11
CA LYS A 362 15.08 36.14 14.48
C LYS A 362 16.03 36.97 15.33
N GLN A 363 15.51 37.66 16.34
CA GLN A 363 16.30 38.49 17.25
C GLN A 363 16.92 37.70 18.40
N LEU A 364 16.42 36.48 18.66
CA LEU A 364 16.89 35.62 19.75
C LEU A 364 18.30 35.09 19.50
N ASP A 365 19.12 35.12 20.53
CA ASP A 365 20.38 34.38 20.61
C ASP A 365 20.11 32.98 21.19
N ILE A 366 20.15 31.95 20.35
CA ILE A 366 19.88 30.56 20.70
C ILE A 366 21.20 29.81 20.89
N LEU A 367 21.39 29.18 22.05
CA LEU A 367 22.54 28.31 22.33
C LEU A 367 22.12 26.85 22.16
N VAL A 368 22.83 26.10 21.33
CA VAL A 368 22.61 24.67 21.11
C VAL A 368 23.80 23.89 21.65
N CYS A 369 23.55 22.87 22.47
CA CYS A 369 24.56 22.01 23.05
C CYS A 369 24.25 20.54 22.81
N ASP A 370 25.15 19.85 22.11
CA ASP A 370 25.10 18.41 21.84
C ASP A 370 26.55 17.93 21.62
N ASP A 371 26.93 16.80 22.20
CA ASP A 371 28.28 16.22 22.01
C ASP A 371 28.37 15.38 20.72
N ASN A 372 27.23 15.00 20.13
CA ASN A 372 27.15 14.44 18.80
C ASN A 372 27.19 15.55 17.74
N HIS A 373 28.26 15.56 16.93
CA HIS A 373 28.48 16.57 15.90
C HIS A 373 27.41 16.57 14.79
N SER A 374 26.90 15.40 14.39
CA SER A 374 25.89 15.28 13.34
C SER A 374 24.53 15.79 13.80
N ALA A 375 24.13 15.47 15.04
CA ALA A 375 22.91 15.98 15.66
C ALA A 375 23.00 17.51 15.89
N LEU A 376 24.14 17.99 16.42
CA LEU A 376 24.42 19.42 16.59
C LEU A 376 24.29 20.16 15.25
N LYS A 377 24.95 19.65 14.20
CA LYS A 377 24.93 20.23 12.87
C LYS A 377 23.51 20.24 12.28
N SER A 378 22.75 19.15 12.39
CA SER A 378 21.37 19.09 11.91
C SER A 378 20.49 20.16 12.57
N LEU A 379 20.57 20.30 13.90
CA LEU A 379 19.79 21.33 14.61
C LEU A 379 20.22 22.75 14.21
N VAL A 380 21.53 22.99 14.05
CA VAL A 380 22.08 24.27 13.58
C VAL A 380 21.61 24.59 12.15
N ASP A 381 21.65 23.62 11.23
CA ASP A 381 21.21 23.76 9.85
C ASP A 381 19.72 24.10 9.78
N ILE A 382 18.89 23.43 10.60
CA ILE A 382 17.47 23.74 10.77
C ILE A 382 17.28 25.19 11.20
N LEU A 383 17.89 25.61 12.31
CA LEU A 383 17.73 26.96 12.86
C LEU A 383 18.23 28.04 11.88
N ASN A 384 19.35 27.79 11.19
CA ASN A 384 19.90 28.68 10.16
C ASN A 384 18.99 28.78 8.93
N SER A 385 18.27 27.71 8.57
CA SER A 385 17.30 27.75 7.46
C SER A 385 16.18 28.77 7.70
N PHE A 386 15.80 28.98 8.97
CA PHE A 386 14.86 30.01 9.44
C PHE A 386 15.51 31.37 9.76
N SER A 387 16.82 31.51 9.49
CA SER A 387 17.62 32.72 9.75
C SER A 387 17.67 33.13 11.23
N LEU A 388 17.70 32.14 12.14
CA LEU A 388 17.89 32.35 13.58
C LEU A 388 19.39 32.46 13.91
N LYS A 389 19.73 33.18 14.99
CA LYS A 389 21.11 33.29 15.45
C LYS A 389 21.43 32.14 16.39
N VAL A 390 22.41 31.32 16.03
CA VAL A 390 22.79 30.12 16.77
C VAL A 390 24.23 30.23 17.28
N ILE A 391 24.42 29.89 18.56
CA ILE A 391 25.71 29.67 19.20
C ILE A 391 25.77 28.17 19.52
N THR A 392 26.92 27.54 19.35
CA THR A 392 27.10 26.11 19.59
C THR A 392 28.00 25.86 20.79
N ALA A 393 27.75 24.75 21.50
CA ALA A 393 28.61 24.18 22.52
C ALA A 393 28.61 22.65 22.40
N THR A 394 29.63 21.98 22.92
CA THR A 394 29.72 20.50 22.92
C THR A 394 29.75 19.90 24.32
N SER A 395 29.64 20.71 25.37
CA SER A 395 29.63 20.25 26.77
C SER A 395 28.86 21.19 27.68
N GLY A 396 28.36 20.67 28.81
CA GLY A 396 27.67 21.47 29.82
C GLY A 396 28.56 22.57 30.42
N GLU A 397 29.85 22.30 30.62
CA GLU A 397 30.80 23.30 31.13
C GLU A 397 31.03 24.45 30.14
N GLU A 398 31.05 24.15 28.84
CA GLU A 398 31.16 25.16 27.79
C GLU A 398 29.92 26.06 27.75
N VAL A 399 28.72 25.50 27.90
CA VAL A 399 27.46 26.26 28.04
C VAL A 399 27.58 27.26 29.20
N LEU A 400 28.00 26.80 30.38
CA LEU A 400 28.17 27.66 31.56
C LEU A 400 29.21 28.77 31.36
N ASN A 401 30.24 28.54 30.54
CA ASN A 401 31.25 29.54 30.21
C ASN A 401 30.76 30.57 29.18
N ILE A 402 29.92 30.15 28.22
CA ILE A 402 29.34 31.03 27.19
C ILE A 402 28.34 32.00 27.81
N ILE A 403 27.39 31.50 28.61
CA ILE A 403 26.34 32.33 29.22
C ILE A 403 26.89 33.40 30.17
N LYS A 404 28.07 33.15 30.78
CA LYS A 404 28.78 34.15 31.61
C LYS A 404 29.35 35.30 30.80
N LYS A 405 29.69 35.08 29.53
CA LYS A 405 30.34 36.07 28.65
C LYS A 405 29.35 36.83 27.78
N LYS A 406 28.23 36.20 27.40
CA LYS A 406 27.22 36.79 26.52
C LYS A 406 25.82 36.36 26.99
N PRO A 407 24.82 37.27 27.01
CA PRO A 407 23.43 36.88 27.26
C PRO A 407 22.93 35.95 26.15
N VAL A 408 22.12 34.96 26.54
CA VAL A 408 21.49 33.96 25.67
C VAL A 408 20.01 33.92 26.05
N ASP A 409 19.12 33.90 25.07
CA ASP A 409 17.68 33.94 25.31
C ASP A 409 17.08 32.54 25.50
N LEU A 410 17.62 31.55 24.78
CA LEU A 410 17.13 30.17 24.77
C LEU A 410 18.28 29.17 24.67
N LEU A 411 18.27 28.15 25.53
CA LEU A 411 19.16 26.98 25.48
C LEU A 411 18.43 25.76 24.94
N LEU A 412 18.98 25.11 23.92
CA LEU A 412 18.63 23.74 23.53
C LEU A 412 19.80 22.85 23.92
N ILE A 413 19.57 21.86 24.77
CA ILE A 413 20.66 21.03 25.32
C ILE A 413 20.27 19.56 25.31
N ASP A 414 21.17 18.71 24.81
CA ASP A 414 21.02 17.27 24.85
C ASP A 414 21.08 16.73 26.29
N MET A 415 20.23 15.76 26.59
CA MET A 415 20.17 15.12 27.91
C MET A 415 21.44 14.33 28.24
N HIS A 416 21.98 13.63 27.24
CA HIS A 416 23.11 12.73 27.33
C HIS A 416 24.37 13.41 26.80
N LEU A 417 24.95 14.28 27.63
CA LEU A 417 26.27 14.85 27.38
C LEU A 417 27.35 14.05 28.11
N THR A 418 28.51 13.93 27.48
CA THR A 418 29.73 13.46 28.15
C THR A 418 30.15 14.43 29.27
N GLY A 419 30.27 13.91 30.50
CA GLY A 419 30.60 14.72 31.68
C GLY A 419 29.35 15.19 32.42
N MET A 420 29.14 16.51 32.46
CA MET A 420 27.95 17.11 33.08
C MET A 420 26.71 16.87 32.19
N SER A 421 25.71 16.12 32.68
CA SER A 421 24.47 15.89 31.91
C SER A 421 23.79 17.22 31.56
N GLY A 422 23.08 17.26 30.44
CA GLY A 422 22.31 18.44 30.06
C GLY A 422 21.28 18.84 31.10
N LEU A 423 20.73 17.86 31.83
CA LEU A 423 19.80 18.14 32.91
C LEU A 423 20.49 18.84 34.08
N ASP A 424 21.62 18.32 34.53
CA ASP A 424 22.42 18.92 35.61
C ASP A 424 22.85 20.34 35.22
N THR A 425 23.16 20.54 33.94
CA THR A 425 23.52 21.86 33.38
C THR A 425 22.36 22.84 33.50
N ILE A 426 21.13 22.44 33.15
CA ILE A 426 19.93 23.28 33.33
C ILE A 426 19.73 23.61 34.81
N ILE A 427 19.85 22.62 35.70
CA ILE A 427 19.70 22.83 37.16
C ILE A 427 20.70 23.88 37.64
N ALA A 428 21.98 23.74 37.30
CA ALA A 428 23.03 24.68 37.67
C ALA A 428 22.79 26.10 37.13
N ILE A 429 22.18 26.23 35.94
CA ILE A 429 21.81 27.53 35.36
C ILE A 429 20.64 28.17 36.13
N LYS A 430 19.61 27.38 36.45
CA LYS A 430 18.41 27.86 37.15
C LYS A 430 18.69 28.23 38.62
N GLU A 431 19.65 27.56 39.27
CA GLU A 431 20.13 27.91 40.61
C GLU A 431 20.84 29.27 40.67
N ASN A 432 21.35 29.77 39.53
CA ASN A 432 21.96 31.09 39.46
C ASN A 432 20.89 32.18 39.20
N PRO A 433 20.67 33.13 40.13
CA PRO A 433 19.63 34.14 40.00
C PRO A 433 19.76 35.00 38.73
N HIS A 434 20.99 35.16 38.21
CA HIS A 434 21.27 35.97 37.03
C HIS A 434 20.79 35.30 35.72
N PHE A 435 20.63 33.98 35.71
CA PHE A 435 20.25 33.20 34.53
C PHE A 435 18.94 32.41 34.71
N SER A 436 18.29 32.53 35.88
CA SER A 436 17.07 31.79 36.23
C SER A 436 15.89 31.98 35.26
N GLN A 437 15.83 33.13 34.58
CA GLN A 437 14.80 33.48 33.59
C GLN A 437 15.10 32.96 32.17
N MET A 438 16.32 32.48 31.91
CA MET A 438 16.68 31.94 30.59
C MET A 438 15.82 30.71 30.27
N LYS A 439 15.26 30.67 29.07
CA LYS A 439 14.43 29.55 28.65
C LYS A 439 15.30 28.36 28.27
N SER A 440 14.86 27.14 28.60
CA SER A 440 15.59 25.92 28.26
C SER A 440 14.68 24.83 27.70
N ILE A 441 15.08 24.25 26.56
CA ILE A 441 14.47 23.08 25.95
C ILE A 441 15.45 21.90 26.10
N LEU A 442 15.01 20.83 26.75
CA LEU A 442 15.78 19.59 26.84
C LEU A 442 15.55 18.74 25.58
N VAL A 443 16.63 18.26 24.98
CA VAL A 443 16.62 17.36 23.83
C VAL A 443 16.82 15.92 24.31
N ALA A 444 15.94 15.00 23.94
CA ALA A 444 16.00 13.58 24.37
C ALA A 444 15.51 12.60 23.30
N GLY A 445 15.89 11.32 23.37
CA GLY A 445 15.61 10.32 22.33
C GLY A 445 14.21 9.69 22.31
N THR A 446 13.39 9.76 23.37
CA THR A 446 12.05 9.11 23.40
C THR A 446 11.00 9.82 24.26
N GLU A 447 9.71 9.55 24.02
CA GLU A 447 8.61 9.97 24.91
C GLU A 447 8.47 9.11 26.17
N LYS A 448 9.03 7.89 26.22
CA LYS A 448 9.04 7.07 27.45
C LYS A 448 9.83 7.74 28.59
N SER A 449 10.78 8.61 28.25
CA SER A 449 11.44 9.48 29.23
C SER A 449 10.58 10.70 29.62
N LYS A 450 9.57 11.14 28.85
CA LYS A 450 8.67 12.23 29.34
C LYS A 450 7.98 11.85 30.65
N LYS A 451 7.39 10.65 30.75
CA LYS A 451 6.62 10.24 31.96
C LYS A 451 7.45 10.11 33.24
N ASN A 452 8.72 9.70 33.14
CA ASN A 452 9.60 9.61 34.31
C ASN A 452 10.20 10.96 34.72
N PHE A 453 10.33 11.89 33.77
CA PHE A 453 11.00 13.19 34.01
C PHE A 453 10.01 14.32 34.33
N GLU A 454 8.78 14.29 33.80
CA GLU A 454 7.70 15.23 34.12
C GLU A 454 7.32 15.21 35.62
N GLN A 455 7.50 14.07 36.30
CA GLN A 455 7.25 13.95 37.74
C GLN A 455 8.39 14.51 38.61
N THR A 456 9.56 14.78 38.03
CA THR A 456 10.79 15.04 38.80
C THR A 456 11.27 16.50 38.70
N ILE A 457 10.86 17.31 37.70
CA ILE A 457 11.57 18.56 37.39
C ILE A 457 10.65 19.72 37.00
N SER A 458 10.40 20.63 37.95
CA SER A 458 9.65 21.90 37.78
C SER A 458 10.40 22.98 36.97
N ASN A 459 11.63 22.71 36.51
CA ASN A 459 12.58 23.74 36.06
C ASN A 459 12.91 23.72 34.56
N ILE A 460 12.21 22.92 33.74
CA ILE A 460 12.42 22.81 32.28
C ILE A 460 11.24 23.48 31.55
N ASP A 461 11.53 24.36 30.59
CA ASP A 461 10.50 25.11 29.85
C ASP A 461 9.93 24.33 28.65
N GLY A 462 10.65 23.34 28.09
CA GLY A 462 10.16 22.50 27.01
C GLY A 462 11.02 21.27 26.70
N TYR A 463 10.50 20.39 25.83
CA TYR A 463 11.17 19.16 25.40
C TYR A 463 11.14 19.01 23.88
N LEU A 464 12.20 18.45 23.31
CA LEU A 464 12.34 18.13 21.89
C LEU A 464 12.86 16.71 21.72
N SER A 465 12.24 15.93 20.83
CA SER A 465 12.68 14.56 20.52
C SER A 465 13.63 14.53 19.33
N LYS A 466 14.66 13.66 19.40
CA LYS A 466 15.48 13.27 18.23
C LYS A 466 14.80 12.13 17.43
N PRO A 467 14.93 12.06 16.09
CA PRO A 467 15.50 13.07 15.17
C PRO A 467 14.69 14.37 15.10
N PHE A 468 15.32 15.45 14.61
CA PHE A 468 14.68 16.76 14.52
C PHE A 468 13.86 16.92 13.24
N ILE A 469 12.61 17.38 13.40
CA ILE A 469 11.75 17.80 12.30
C ILE A 469 11.69 19.34 12.29
N PRO A 470 12.06 20.03 11.20
CA PRO A 470 12.16 21.50 11.16
C PRO A 470 10.92 22.23 11.71
N SER A 471 9.72 21.80 11.30
CA SER A 471 8.47 22.40 11.76
C SER A 471 8.25 22.25 13.27
N VAL A 472 8.53 21.07 13.83
CA VAL A 472 8.39 20.78 15.26
C VAL A 472 9.38 21.60 16.09
N VAL A 473 10.63 21.74 15.62
CA VAL A 473 11.66 22.54 16.30
C VAL A 473 11.20 23.99 16.44
N ILE A 474 10.76 24.61 15.33
CA ILE A 474 10.33 26.02 15.32
C ILE A 474 9.05 26.22 16.14
N GLU A 475 8.09 25.31 16.05
CA GLU A 475 6.88 25.35 16.86
C GLU A 475 7.21 25.32 18.36
N LYS A 476 8.09 24.41 18.79
CA LYS A 476 8.50 24.30 20.20
C LYS A 476 9.26 25.53 20.68
N ILE A 477 10.17 26.06 19.87
CA ILE A 477 10.89 27.31 20.19
C ILE A 477 9.90 28.47 20.35
N GLY A 478 8.98 28.65 19.39
CA GLY A 478 8.01 29.73 19.46
C GLY A 478 7.01 29.59 20.62
N ALA A 479 6.65 28.35 20.98
CA ALA A 479 5.82 28.03 22.15
C ALA A 479 6.51 28.42 23.46
N VAL A 480 7.78 28.02 23.63
CA VAL A 480 8.56 28.26 24.86
C VAL A 480 8.86 29.75 25.07
N VAL A 481 9.12 30.47 23.98
CA VAL A 481 9.40 31.92 24.02
C VAL A 481 8.10 32.74 24.04
N GLY A 482 6.93 32.10 23.94
CA GLY A 482 5.62 32.77 24.00
C GLY A 482 5.27 33.63 22.77
N LEU A 483 6.00 33.44 21.66
CA LEU A 483 5.83 34.18 20.40
C LEU A 483 4.89 33.48 19.41
N LEU A 484 4.72 32.17 19.57
CA LEU A 484 3.67 31.41 18.91
C LEU A 484 2.68 31.02 20.00
N LYS A 485 1.41 31.40 19.85
CA LYS A 485 0.33 30.74 20.61
C LYS A 485 0.52 29.26 20.34
N VAL A 486 0.79 28.49 21.38
CA VAL A 486 0.76 27.04 21.28
C VAL A 486 -0.61 26.73 20.70
N CYS A 487 -0.66 26.22 19.47
CA CYS A 487 -1.83 25.48 19.01
C CYS A 487 -1.85 24.16 19.78
N THR A 488 -1.92 24.24 21.12
CA THR A 488 -2.21 23.13 22.04
C THR A 488 -3.64 22.65 21.88
N GLU A 489 -4.37 23.21 20.94
CA GLU A 489 -5.52 22.58 20.35
C GLU A 489 -5.08 21.40 19.47
N SER A 490 -4.04 21.41 18.63
CA SER A 490 -3.91 20.33 17.61
C SER A 490 -3.34 18.95 18.03
N GLN A 491 -2.75 18.76 19.21
CA GLN A 491 -2.35 17.42 19.69
C GLN A 491 -3.32 16.84 20.73
N THR A 492 -3.85 17.68 21.61
CA THR A 492 -4.96 17.33 22.51
C THR A 492 -6.27 17.24 21.73
N GLU A 493 -6.45 17.98 20.64
CA GLU A 493 -7.50 17.76 19.63
C GLU A 493 -7.18 16.57 18.74
N LYS A 494 -5.95 16.19 18.37
CA LYS A 494 -5.81 14.92 17.63
C LYS A 494 -6.18 13.71 18.50
N SER A 495 -5.80 13.70 19.77
CA SER A 495 -6.23 12.66 20.71
C SER A 495 -7.73 12.78 21.06
N SER A 496 -8.26 13.98 21.25
CA SER A 496 -9.70 14.16 21.55
C SER A 496 -10.61 14.15 20.33
N ILE A 497 -10.14 14.47 19.12
CA ILE A 497 -10.82 14.27 17.82
C ILE A 497 -10.80 12.79 17.50
N LEU A 498 -9.68 12.08 17.69
CA LEU A 498 -9.64 10.64 17.51
C LEU A 498 -10.55 9.95 18.55
N GLU A 499 -10.52 10.34 19.82
CA GLU A 499 -11.45 9.82 20.84
C GLU A 499 -12.91 10.23 20.57
N ASN A 500 -13.19 11.47 20.15
CA ASN A 500 -14.54 11.92 19.82
C ASN A 500 -15.05 11.30 18.52
N ALA A 501 -14.17 10.98 17.58
CA ALA A 501 -14.53 10.36 16.33
C ALA A 501 -14.63 8.83 16.46
N ILE A 502 -13.85 8.20 17.34
CA ILE A 502 -14.07 6.83 17.83
C ILE A 502 -15.42 6.75 18.57
N LYS A 503 -15.76 7.73 19.43
CA LYS A 503 -17.08 7.83 20.07
C LYS A 503 -18.23 8.04 19.08
N LYS A 504 -18.00 8.66 17.92
CA LYS A 504 -18.99 8.79 16.84
C LYS A 504 -19.09 7.49 16.02
N LEU A 505 -17.97 6.84 15.68
CA LEU A 505 -17.97 5.51 15.08
C LEU A 505 -18.72 4.49 15.95
N ALA A 506 -18.59 4.60 17.28
CA ALA A 506 -19.27 3.75 18.26
C ALA A 506 -20.81 3.77 18.18
N LYS A 507 -21.41 4.65 17.37
CA LYS A 507 -22.86 4.69 17.13
C LYS A 507 -23.24 4.47 15.67
N SER A 508 -22.27 4.37 14.77
CA SER A 508 -22.49 4.20 13.34
C SER A 508 -22.94 2.78 13.01
N ARG A 509 -23.83 2.66 12.01
CA ARG A 509 -24.23 1.39 11.41
C ARG A 509 -23.41 1.14 10.16
N VAL A 510 -22.59 0.11 10.19
CA VAL A 510 -21.71 -0.25 9.07
C VAL A 510 -22.19 -1.57 8.46
N LEU A 511 -22.40 -1.59 7.15
CA LEU A 511 -22.62 -2.83 6.40
C LEU A 511 -21.28 -3.34 5.90
N LEU A 512 -20.88 -4.55 6.31
CA LEU A 512 -19.67 -5.23 5.85
C LEU A 512 -20.07 -6.35 4.90
N ALA A 513 -19.66 -6.25 3.63
CA ALA A 513 -19.86 -7.28 2.62
C ALA A 513 -18.52 -7.93 2.25
N GLU A 514 -18.34 -9.19 2.64
CA GLU A 514 -17.11 -9.99 2.48
C GLU A 514 -17.51 -11.47 2.39
N ASP A 515 -16.90 -12.26 1.52
CA ASP A 515 -17.27 -13.66 1.30
C ASP A 515 -16.50 -14.66 2.17
N ASN A 516 -15.40 -14.22 2.78
CA ASN A 516 -14.58 -15.02 3.69
C ASN A 516 -14.95 -14.77 5.15
N GLU A 517 -15.43 -15.79 5.85
CA GLU A 517 -15.86 -15.73 7.26
C GLU A 517 -14.75 -15.23 8.21
N ILE A 518 -13.49 -15.55 7.94
CA ILE A 518 -12.37 -15.10 8.79
C ILE A 518 -12.11 -13.60 8.57
N ASN A 519 -12.14 -13.14 7.32
CA ASN A 519 -12.00 -11.71 7.02
C ASN A 519 -13.19 -10.90 7.58
N GLN A 520 -14.41 -11.45 7.49
CA GLN A 520 -15.57 -10.89 8.16
C GLN A 520 -15.32 -10.76 9.65
N GLN A 521 -14.82 -11.81 10.31
CA GLN A 521 -14.56 -11.82 11.75
C GLN A 521 -13.52 -10.77 12.15
N VAL A 522 -12.42 -10.65 11.40
CA VAL A 522 -11.37 -9.64 11.69
C VAL A 522 -11.92 -8.22 11.63
N VAL A 523 -12.63 -7.86 10.56
CA VAL A 523 -13.20 -6.52 10.40
C VAL A 523 -14.34 -6.27 11.38
N PHE A 524 -15.15 -7.29 11.64
CA PHE A 524 -16.21 -7.25 12.64
C PHE A 524 -15.64 -6.94 14.02
N GLU A 525 -14.63 -7.69 14.49
CA GLU A 525 -14.05 -7.49 15.82
C GLU A 525 -13.30 -6.15 15.92
N LEU A 526 -12.61 -5.70 14.86
CA LEU A 526 -11.99 -4.36 14.83
C LEU A 526 -13.02 -3.24 15.02
N LEU A 527 -14.17 -3.34 14.35
CA LEU A 527 -15.26 -2.36 14.45
C LEU A 527 -16.08 -2.50 15.74
N GLU A 528 -16.32 -3.73 16.22
CA GLU A 528 -17.06 -4.00 17.46
C GLU A 528 -16.30 -3.51 18.70
N ASN A 529 -14.96 -3.65 18.72
CA ASN A 529 -14.11 -3.17 19.82
C ASN A 529 -14.22 -1.66 20.08
N ILE A 530 -14.63 -0.89 19.07
CA ILE A 530 -14.89 0.55 19.19
C ILE A 530 -16.39 0.90 19.26
N GLY A 531 -17.27 -0.10 19.38
CA GLY A 531 -18.71 0.05 19.59
C GLY A 531 -19.56 0.18 18.32
N VAL A 532 -18.98 0.03 17.11
CA VAL A 532 -19.72 0.16 15.84
C VAL A 532 -20.76 -0.96 15.71
N ASN A 533 -21.96 -0.64 15.20
CA ASN A 533 -22.96 -1.65 14.90
C ASN A 533 -22.75 -2.24 13.49
N VAL A 534 -22.09 -3.39 13.42
CA VAL A 534 -21.72 -4.04 12.16
C VAL A 534 -22.78 -5.04 11.72
N HIS A 535 -23.20 -4.93 10.46
CA HIS A 535 -24.08 -5.88 9.79
C HIS A 535 -23.29 -6.62 8.71
N LEU A 536 -23.17 -7.95 8.83
CA LEU A 536 -22.40 -8.79 7.90
C LEU A 536 -23.21 -9.17 6.66
N ALA A 537 -22.58 -9.30 5.49
CA ALA A 537 -23.19 -9.80 4.27
C ALA A 537 -22.20 -10.69 3.52
N ASP A 538 -22.60 -11.93 3.21
CA ASP A 538 -21.67 -12.93 2.64
C ASP A 538 -21.43 -12.76 1.13
N ASN A 539 -22.13 -11.82 0.48
CA ASN A 539 -21.94 -11.45 -0.92
C ASN A 539 -22.65 -10.13 -1.26
N GLY A 540 -22.36 -9.59 -2.44
CA GLY A 540 -22.94 -8.34 -2.93
C GLY A 540 -24.47 -8.36 -3.05
N ALA A 541 -25.12 -9.51 -3.28
CA ALA A 541 -26.57 -9.58 -3.38
C ALA A 541 -27.26 -9.44 -2.01
N ILE A 542 -26.70 -10.07 -0.97
CA ILE A 542 -27.16 -9.91 0.42
C ILE A 542 -26.91 -8.47 0.89
N ALA A 543 -25.77 -7.88 0.51
CA ALA A 543 -25.46 -6.48 0.82
C ALA A 543 -26.53 -5.53 0.28
N ILE A 544 -26.95 -5.69 -0.98
CA ILE A 544 -28.07 -4.92 -1.56
C ILE A 544 -29.35 -5.15 -0.77
N GLN A 545 -29.72 -6.41 -0.48
CA GLN A 545 -30.95 -6.70 0.26
C GLN A 545 -31.00 -6.02 1.62
N LYS A 546 -29.86 -5.92 2.31
CA LYS A 546 -29.76 -5.20 3.59
C LYS A 546 -29.82 -3.69 3.39
N ALA A 547 -29.08 -3.15 2.43
CA ALA A 547 -29.08 -1.72 2.10
C ALA A 547 -30.46 -1.19 1.66
N LEU A 548 -31.30 -2.03 1.06
CA LEU A 548 -32.69 -1.70 0.71
C LEU A 548 -33.66 -1.68 1.91
N LYS A 549 -33.32 -2.38 3.00
CA LYS A 549 -34.20 -2.55 4.16
C LYS A 549 -33.90 -1.57 5.29
N MET A 550 -32.68 -1.05 5.35
CA MET A 550 -32.22 -0.17 6.41
C MET A 550 -31.13 0.78 5.93
N HIS A 551 -31.04 1.93 6.59
CA HIS A 551 -29.99 2.93 6.35
C HIS A 551 -28.68 2.52 7.04
N PHE A 552 -27.57 2.73 6.35
CA PHE A 552 -26.21 2.55 6.85
C PHE A 552 -25.43 3.85 6.75
N ASP A 553 -24.57 4.11 7.72
CA ASP A 553 -23.70 5.29 7.73
C ASP A 553 -22.43 5.07 6.90
N LEU A 554 -22.11 3.79 6.64
CA LEU A 554 -21.00 3.37 5.80
C LEU A 554 -21.24 1.95 5.26
N VAL A 555 -20.80 1.70 4.03
CA VAL A 555 -20.73 0.34 3.47
C VAL A 555 -19.27 0.00 3.19
N LEU A 556 -18.78 -1.07 3.80
CA LEU A 556 -17.52 -1.71 3.46
C LEU A 556 -17.82 -2.87 2.51
N MET A 557 -17.22 -2.85 1.31
CA MET A 557 -17.59 -3.76 0.23
C MET A 557 -16.35 -4.42 -0.38
N ASP A 558 -16.25 -5.75 -0.30
CA ASP A 558 -15.26 -6.47 -1.09
C ASP A 558 -15.59 -6.36 -2.60
N LEU A 559 -14.59 -6.03 -3.42
CA LEU A 559 -14.75 -5.96 -4.88
C LEU A 559 -14.94 -7.34 -5.50
N HIS A 560 -14.37 -8.39 -4.91
CA HIS A 560 -14.30 -9.73 -5.47
C HIS A 560 -15.04 -10.74 -4.60
N MET A 561 -16.35 -10.87 -4.85
CA MET A 561 -17.21 -11.85 -4.16
C MET A 561 -17.98 -12.73 -5.17
N PRO A 562 -18.27 -14.01 -4.82
CA PRO A 562 -19.13 -14.89 -5.61
C PRO A 562 -20.57 -14.34 -5.66
N VAL A 563 -21.35 -14.84 -6.63
CA VAL A 563 -22.75 -14.43 -6.93
C VAL A 563 -22.87 -13.02 -7.49
N MET A 564 -22.35 -12.01 -6.79
CA MET A 564 -22.37 -10.62 -7.23
C MET A 564 -21.15 -9.87 -6.72
N ASP A 565 -20.35 -9.35 -7.65
CA ASP A 565 -19.17 -8.54 -7.37
C ASP A 565 -19.51 -7.18 -6.73
N GLY A 566 -18.54 -6.60 -6.01
CA GLY A 566 -18.71 -5.35 -5.28
C GLY A 566 -18.99 -4.14 -6.19
N TYR A 567 -18.54 -4.17 -7.45
CA TYR A 567 -18.82 -3.12 -8.43
C TYR A 567 -20.31 -3.05 -8.76
N LYS A 568 -20.91 -4.19 -9.14
CA LYS A 568 -22.34 -4.29 -9.42
C LYS A 568 -23.17 -4.00 -8.18
N ALA A 569 -22.74 -4.49 -7.02
CA ALA A 569 -23.41 -4.21 -5.75
C ALA A 569 -23.45 -2.70 -5.46
N SER A 570 -22.33 -2.01 -5.61
CA SER A 570 -22.20 -0.57 -5.39
C SER A 570 -23.11 0.24 -6.32
N ILE A 571 -23.14 -0.09 -7.61
CA ILE A 571 -24.04 0.56 -8.58
C ILE A 571 -25.51 0.43 -8.17
N GLN A 572 -25.92 -0.74 -7.65
CA GLN A 572 -27.31 -0.96 -7.22
C GLN A 572 -27.63 -0.25 -5.91
N ILE A 573 -26.72 -0.27 -4.93
CA ILE A 573 -26.87 0.47 -3.67
C ILE A 573 -27.01 1.97 -3.98
N ARG A 574 -26.19 2.50 -4.90
CA ARG A 574 -26.22 3.90 -5.36
C ARG A 574 -27.55 4.34 -5.99
N LYS A 575 -28.33 3.42 -6.55
CA LYS A 575 -29.66 3.76 -7.07
C LYS A 575 -30.66 4.05 -5.96
N HIS A 576 -30.47 3.44 -4.80
CA HIS A 576 -31.37 3.59 -3.65
C HIS A 576 -30.87 4.66 -2.69
N ASP A 577 -29.57 4.65 -2.39
CA ASP A 577 -28.91 5.61 -1.52
C ASP A 577 -27.66 6.18 -2.20
N LYS A 578 -27.80 7.43 -2.66
CA LYS A 578 -26.73 8.15 -3.36
C LYS A 578 -25.67 8.71 -2.42
N GLN A 579 -25.96 8.81 -1.11
CA GLN A 579 -25.13 9.55 -0.17
C GLN A 579 -24.35 8.63 0.79
N VAL A 580 -24.80 7.39 1.03
CA VAL A 580 -24.06 6.46 1.89
C VAL A 580 -22.64 6.25 1.36
N PRO A 581 -21.58 6.55 2.11
CA PRO A 581 -20.22 6.32 1.61
C PRO A 581 -19.96 4.80 1.45
N ILE A 582 -19.47 4.40 0.28
CA ILE A 582 -19.10 3.01 -0.02
C ILE A 582 -17.59 2.96 -0.13
N ILE A 583 -16.93 2.21 0.76
CA ILE A 583 -15.49 2.00 0.73
C ILE A 583 -15.22 0.56 0.27
N ALA A 584 -14.46 0.42 -0.80
CA ALA A 584 -14.06 -0.88 -1.30
C ALA A 584 -12.95 -1.48 -0.43
N ILE A 585 -13.03 -2.78 -0.15
CA ILE A 585 -11.93 -3.54 0.44
C ILE A 585 -11.36 -4.43 -0.68
N THR A 586 -10.09 -4.26 -1.06
CA THR A 586 -9.49 -5.01 -2.18
C THR A 586 -8.02 -5.34 -1.98
N ALA A 587 -7.56 -6.43 -2.59
CA ALA A 587 -6.15 -6.81 -2.60
C ALA A 587 -5.27 -5.94 -3.53
N ASP A 588 -5.86 -5.23 -4.49
CA ASP A 588 -5.12 -4.41 -5.48
C ASP A 588 -5.79 -3.05 -5.68
N ALA A 589 -5.09 -1.97 -5.30
CA ALA A 589 -5.55 -0.57 -5.40
C ALA A 589 -4.89 0.17 -6.57
N THR A 590 -4.69 -0.49 -7.71
CA THR A 590 -4.11 0.12 -8.91
C THR A 590 -4.98 1.26 -9.46
N SER A 591 -4.37 2.14 -10.27
CA SER A 591 -5.07 3.23 -10.97
C SER A 591 -6.25 2.74 -11.81
N SER A 592 -6.15 1.55 -12.40
CA SER A 592 -7.25 0.88 -13.11
C SER A 592 -8.40 0.45 -12.20
N THR A 593 -8.10 -0.02 -10.98
CA THR A 593 -9.12 -0.37 -9.98
C THR A 593 -9.81 0.89 -9.48
N ARG A 594 -9.05 1.96 -9.17
CA ARG A 594 -9.59 3.25 -8.74
C ARG A 594 -10.57 3.82 -9.78
N LYS A 595 -10.20 3.80 -11.07
CA LYS A 595 -11.09 4.26 -12.14
C LYS A 595 -12.41 3.48 -12.21
N LYS A 596 -12.36 2.15 -12.07
CA LYS A 596 -13.59 1.31 -12.04
C LYS A 596 -14.42 1.55 -10.79
N CYS A 597 -13.77 1.80 -9.65
CA CYS A 597 -14.43 2.17 -8.41
C CYS A 597 -15.18 3.50 -8.57
N ASP A 598 -14.53 4.52 -9.14
CA ASP A 598 -15.13 5.82 -9.43
C ASP A 598 -16.36 5.68 -10.36
N GLU A 599 -16.22 4.91 -11.44
CA GLU A 599 -17.31 4.62 -12.39
C GLU A 599 -18.49 3.86 -11.73
N SER A 600 -18.22 3.10 -10.67
CA SER A 600 -19.23 2.31 -9.93
C SER A 600 -19.82 3.05 -8.73
N GLY A 601 -19.38 4.27 -8.45
CA GLY A 601 -19.84 5.10 -7.34
C GLY A 601 -19.24 4.73 -5.97
N ILE A 602 -18.10 4.05 -5.95
CA ILE A 602 -17.32 3.74 -4.75
C ILE A 602 -16.47 4.96 -4.38
N ASN A 603 -16.45 5.32 -3.10
CA ASN A 603 -15.86 6.55 -2.58
C ASN A 603 -14.37 6.42 -2.30
N ASP A 604 -13.94 5.28 -1.79
CA ASP A 604 -12.54 5.06 -1.42
C ASP A 604 -12.17 3.57 -1.42
N ILE A 605 -10.89 3.29 -1.23
CA ILE A 605 -10.34 1.94 -1.27
C ILE A 605 -9.46 1.71 -0.03
N ILE A 606 -9.82 0.69 0.74
CA ILE A 606 -8.98 0.06 1.76
C ILE A 606 -8.30 -1.15 1.14
N THR A 607 -6.97 -1.20 1.21
CA THR A 607 -6.19 -2.35 0.75
C THR A 607 -6.21 -3.48 1.77
N LYS A 608 -6.30 -4.73 1.31
CA LYS A 608 -6.03 -5.95 2.10
C LYS A 608 -4.52 -6.27 2.03
N PRO A 609 -3.80 -6.51 3.14
CA PRO A 609 -4.29 -6.66 4.53
C PRO A 609 -4.74 -5.35 5.18
N ILE A 610 -5.74 -5.49 6.06
CA ILE A 610 -6.29 -4.37 6.83
C ILE A 610 -5.34 -4.10 8.00
N ASP A 611 -4.61 -3.00 7.90
CA ASP A 611 -3.85 -2.43 9.00
C ASP A 611 -4.81 -1.64 9.91
N PRO A 612 -4.97 -2.00 11.21
CA PRO A 612 -5.93 -1.37 12.11
C PRO A 612 -5.81 0.16 12.17
N ASP A 613 -4.60 0.69 12.25
CA ASP A 613 -4.36 2.14 12.39
C ASP A 613 -4.78 2.89 11.12
N SER A 614 -4.33 2.42 9.96
CA SER A 614 -4.74 2.94 8.65
C SER A 614 -6.23 2.76 8.38
N PHE A 615 -6.82 1.65 8.83
CA PHE A 615 -8.24 1.33 8.66
C PHE A 615 -9.12 2.37 9.34
N PHE A 616 -8.89 2.67 10.62
CA PHE A 616 -9.69 3.68 11.33
C PHE A 616 -9.51 5.08 10.74
N ILE A 617 -8.28 5.46 10.38
CA ILE A 617 -8.01 6.76 9.75
C ILE A 617 -8.80 6.93 8.44
N GLN A 618 -8.94 5.87 7.63
CA GLN A 618 -9.70 5.91 6.39
C GLN A 618 -11.21 5.99 6.62
N LEU A 619 -11.75 5.22 7.57
CA LEU A 619 -13.17 5.29 7.93
C LEU A 619 -13.59 6.68 8.41
N LEU A 620 -12.70 7.33 9.18
CA LEU A 620 -12.89 8.67 9.73
C LEU A 620 -13.00 9.78 8.66
N LYS A 621 -12.49 9.56 7.45
CA LYS A 621 -12.62 10.52 6.34
C LYS A 621 -14.05 10.60 5.80
N TRP A 622 -14.80 9.51 5.89
CA TRP A 622 -16.10 9.35 5.23
C TRP A 622 -17.27 9.46 6.20
N ILE A 623 -17.02 9.19 7.47
CA ILE A 623 -17.98 9.46 8.55
C ILE A 623 -17.78 10.92 8.97
N SER A 624 -18.56 11.85 8.37
CA SER A 624 -18.43 13.28 8.64
C SER A 624 -18.65 13.61 10.12
N PRO A 625 -17.85 14.51 10.72
CA PRO A 625 -18.23 15.16 11.96
C PRO A 625 -19.40 16.09 11.67
N GLY A 626 -20.63 15.62 11.88
CA GLY A 626 -21.82 16.45 11.68
C GLY A 626 -21.74 17.75 12.49
N ASN A 627 -21.83 18.88 11.77
CA ASN A 627 -22.34 20.15 12.27
C ASN A 627 -23.83 19.95 12.58
N ASP A 628 -24.19 19.94 13.85
CA ASP A 628 -25.54 20.23 14.28
C ASP A 628 -25.46 21.26 15.42
N PRO A 629 -25.99 22.48 15.24
CA PRO A 629 -26.06 23.50 16.27
C PRO A 629 -27.31 23.26 17.10
N GLU A 630 -27.24 22.33 18.06
CA GLU A 630 -28.02 22.38 19.31
C GLU A 630 -27.60 21.21 20.20
N LEU A 631 -26.90 21.52 21.29
CA LEU A 631 -26.74 20.62 22.42
C LEU A 631 -28.11 20.38 23.05
N LYS A 632 -28.86 19.41 22.51
CA LYS A 632 -29.78 18.63 23.32
C LYS A 632 -29.02 17.43 23.82
N THR A 633 -28.62 17.51 25.08
CA THR A 633 -28.23 16.36 25.89
C THR A 633 -29.33 15.31 25.80
N ILE A 634 -29.12 14.29 24.98
CA ILE A 634 -29.85 13.03 25.10
C ILE A 634 -29.16 12.25 26.21
N PRO A 635 -29.87 11.77 27.24
CA PRO A 635 -29.29 11.01 28.32
C PRO A 635 -28.58 9.78 27.77
N SER A 636 -27.45 9.44 28.37
CA SER A 636 -26.92 8.09 28.33
C SER A 636 -28.07 7.11 28.57
N SER A 637 -28.39 6.32 27.56
CA SER A 637 -29.29 5.19 27.71
C SER A 637 -28.65 4.22 28.69
N ASP A 638 -29.01 4.39 29.96
CA ASP A 638 -28.88 3.38 30.99
C ASP A 638 -29.46 2.08 30.46
N ILE A 639 -28.62 1.04 30.45
CA ILE A 639 -29.10 -0.35 30.43
C ILE A 639 -29.80 -0.56 31.77
N SER A 640 -31.08 -0.21 31.81
CA SER A 640 -31.94 -0.45 32.96
C SER A 640 -32.30 -1.94 33.04
N GLY A 641 -31.98 -2.55 34.19
CA GLY A 641 -32.42 -3.87 34.63
C GLY A 641 -31.41 -4.98 34.32
N SER A 642 -30.55 -5.32 35.28
CA SER A 642 -29.78 -6.58 35.23
C SER A 642 -30.77 -7.74 35.06
N TYR A 643 -30.67 -8.49 33.97
CA TYR A 643 -31.58 -9.61 33.66
C TYR A 643 -31.36 -10.83 34.56
N PHE A 644 -30.26 -10.84 35.33
CA PHE A 644 -29.83 -11.95 36.16
C PHE A 644 -29.50 -11.50 37.60
N PRO A 645 -30.46 -10.96 38.38
CA PRO A 645 -30.23 -10.67 39.78
C PRO A 645 -30.26 -11.99 40.57
N GLY A 646 -29.13 -12.70 40.62
CA GLY A 646 -28.86 -13.74 41.61
C GLY A 646 -29.72 -15.02 41.56
N ILE A 647 -30.47 -15.29 40.50
CA ILE A 647 -31.27 -16.52 40.37
C ILE A 647 -30.52 -17.53 39.48
N PRO A 648 -30.20 -18.75 39.95
CA PRO A 648 -29.72 -19.81 39.07
C PRO A 648 -30.84 -20.25 38.11
N ILE A 649 -30.64 -20.06 36.80
CA ILE A 649 -31.54 -20.59 35.78
C ILE A 649 -31.17 -22.04 35.52
N GLY A 650 -31.65 -22.94 36.39
CA GLY A 650 -31.30 -24.36 36.32
C GLY A 650 -29.78 -24.59 36.40
N ASP A 651 -29.24 -25.34 35.43
CA ASP A 651 -27.81 -25.72 35.34
C ASP A 651 -26.91 -24.68 34.61
N LEU A 652 -27.44 -23.48 34.33
CA LEU A 652 -26.72 -22.42 33.61
C LEU A 652 -25.93 -21.53 34.57
N ASP A 653 -24.60 -21.47 34.39
CA ASP A 653 -23.76 -20.50 35.10
C ASP A 653 -23.75 -19.15 34.35
N ALA A 654 -24.82 -18.38 34.53
CA ALA A 654 -25.01 -17.09 33.87
C ALA A 654 -23.86 -16.11 34.14
N ARG A 655 -23.25 -16.13 35.34
CA ARG A 655 -22.14 -15.23 35.68
C ARG A 655 -20.90 -15.54 34.86
N SER A 656 -20.53 -16.82 34.76
CA SER A 656 -19.40 -17.23 33.93
C SER A 656 -19.69 -17.01 32.44
N GLY A 657 -20.94 -17.24 32.01
CA GLY A 657 -21.38 -16.95 30.65
C GLY A 657 -21.22 -15.47 30.30
N ILE A 658 -21.77 -14.56 31.09
CA ILE A 658 -21.66 -13.10 30.90
C ILE A 658 -20.20 -12.65 30.84
N ARG A 659 -19.33 -13.21 31.69
CA ARG A 659 -17.88 -12.90 31.67
C ARG A 659 -17.21 -13.34 30.37
N ARG A 660 -17.60 -14.48 29.78
CA ARG A 660 -17.07 -14.97 28.48
C ARG A 660 -17.49 -14.09 27.31
N PHE A 661 -18.55 -13.30 27.48
CA PHE A 661 -19.01 -12.29 26.52
C PHE A 661 -18.67 -10.86 26.99
N GLY A 662 -17.54 -10.67 27.69
CA GLY A 662 -17.02 -9.34 28.03
C GLY A 662 -17.89 -8.53 28.99
N ASN A 663 -18.65 -9.19 29.86
CA ASN A 663 -19.67 -8.60 30.74
C ASN A 663 -20.86 -7.95 30.02
N ASN A 664 -21.07 -8.27 28.73
CA ASN A 664 -22.20 -7.77 27.95
C ASN A 664 -23.44 -8.67 28.11
N GLU A 665 -24.30 -8.32 29.08
CA GLU A 665 -25.53 -9.08 29.36
C GLU A 665 -26.48 -9.17 28.15
N GLY A 666 -26.56 -8.12 27.33
CA GLY A 666 -27.43 -8.06 26.16
C GLY A 666 -26.99 -9.04 25.05
N LEU A 667 -25.68 -9.13 24.80
CA LEU A 667 -25.11 -10.10 23.87
C LEU A 667 -25.30 -11.53 24.39
N TYR A 668 -25.06 -11.75 25.69
CA TYR A 668 -25.28 -13.05 26.32
C TYR A 668 -26.73 -13.52 26.17
N LEU A 669 -27.72 -12.64 26.37
CA LEU A 669 -29.14 -12.95 26.16
C LEU A 669 -29.47 -13.31 24.70
N LYS A 670 -28.87 -12.61 23.73
CA LYS A 670 -29.03 -12.96 22.30
C LYS A 670 -28.48 -14.36 22.01
N MET A 671 -27.32 -14.70 22.58
CA MET A 671 -26.71 -16.01 22.42
C MET A 671 -27.52 -17.13 23.08
N LEU A 672 -28.09 -16.89 24.26
CA LEU A 672 -29.00 -17.84 24.91
C LEU A 672 -30.26 -18.11 24.06
N LYS A 673 -30.85 -17.08 23.45
CA LYS A 673 -32.00 -17.24 22.53
C LYS A 673 -31.62 -18.05 21.29
N LYS A 674 -30.47 -17.75 20.68
CA LYS A 674 -29.95 -18.48 19.51
C LYS A 674 -29.65 -19.95 19.84
N PHE A 675 -29.09 -20.23 21.01
CA PHE A 675 -28.82 -21.59 21.47
C PHE A 675 -30.11 -22.41 21.58
N VAL A 676 -31.15 -21.85 22.19
CA VAL A 676 -32.46 -22.53 22.33
C VAL A 676 -33.12 -22.74 20.97
N SER A 677 -33.09 -21.75 20.06
CA SER A 677 -33.72 -21.92 18.74
C SER A 677 -32.99 -22.93 17.85
N SER A 678 -31.66 -22.98 17.93
CA SER A 678 -30.83 -23.79 17.02
C SER A 678 -30.74 -25.25 17.45
N ASN A 679 -30.91 -25.55 18.74
CA ASN A 679 -30.63 -26.88 19.29
C ASN A 679 -31.86 -27.75 19.64
N LYS A 680 -33.07 -27.29 19.32
CA LYS A 680 -34.33 -28.04 19.57
C LYS A 680 -34.38 -29.41 18.91
N GLN A 681 -33.77 -29.56 17.74
CA GLN A 681 -33.82 -30.79 16.93
C GLN A 681 -32.48 -31.53 16.86
N THR A 682 -31.45 -31.05 17.57
CA THR A 682 -30.08 -31.57 17.45
C THR A 682 -29.99 -33.05 17.80
N CYS A 683 -30.64 -33.53 18.87
CA CYS A 683 -30.64 -34.95 19.22
C CYS A 683 -31.38 -35.84 18.21
N ALA A 684 -32.46 -35.33 17.58
CA ALA A 684 -33.19 -36.06 16.56
C ALA A 684 -32.35 -36.23 15.28
N HIS A 685 -31.67 -35.16 14.85
CA HIS A 685 -30.77 -35.20 13.69
C HIS A 685 -29.53 -36.06 13.96
N LEU A 686 -28.95 -36.03 15.16
CA LEU A 686 -27.85 -36.91 15.55
C LEU A 686 -28.26 -38.39 15.44
N ARG A 687 -29.44 -38.77 15.95
CA ARG A 687 -29.96 -40.15 15.83
C ARG A 687 -30.14 -40.57 14.37
N GLN A 688 -30.61 -39.66 13.51
CA GLN A 688 -30.76 -39.92 12.08
C GLN A 688 -29.40 -40.16 11.41
N LEU A 689 -28.40 -39.31 11.67
CA LEU A 689 -27.05 -39.45 11.10
C LEU A 689 -26.38 -40.75 11.55
N ILE A 690 -26.54 -41.11 12.82
CA ILE A 690 -26.02 -42.37 13.39
C ILE A 690 -26.73 -43.57 12.75
N GLY A 691 -28.07 -43.53 12.60
CA GLY A 691 -28.85 -44.59 11.95
C GLY A 691 -28.52 -44.78 10.47
N GLN A 692 -28.04 -43.74 9.80
CA GLN A 692 -27.55 -43.78 8.42
C GLN A 692 -26.06 -44.19 8.32
N GLY A 693 -25.40 -44.46 9.45
CA GLY A 693 -23.97 -44.81 9.51
C GLY A 693 -23.02 -43.64 9.27
N ASN A 694 -23.51 -42.40 9.26
CA ASN A 694 -22.72 -41.20 8.99
C ASN A 694 -22.12 -40.62 10.28
N PHE A 695 -21.18 -41.36 10.86
CA PHE A 695 -20.53 -41.01 12.12
C PHE A 695 -19.67 -39.74 12.04
N GLU A 696 -19.14 -39.38 10.86
CA GLU A 696 -18.35 -38.16 10.68
C GLU A 696 -19.20 -36.89 10.81
N GLN A 697 -20.37 -36.86 10.15
CA GLN A 697 -21.30 -35.73 10.30
C GLN A 697 -21.91 -35.69 11.71
N ALA A 698 -22.18 -36.85 12.31
CA ALA A 698 -22.63 -36.91 13.69
C ALA A 698 -21.58 -36.35 14.66
N HIS A 699 -20.29 -36.64 14.44
CA HIS A 699 -19.18 -36.11 15.21
C HIS A 699 -19.08 -34.58 15.09
N LEU A 700 -19.16 -34.04 13.87
CA LEU A 700 -19.12 -32.58 13.65
C LEU A 700 -20.28 -31.87 14.37
N MET A 701 -21.48 -32.45 14.30
CA MET A 701 -22.68 -31.87 14.91
C MET A 701 -22.61 -31.89 16.44
N ILE A 702 -22.13 -32.98 17.06
CA ILE A 702 -21.97 -33.04 18.52
C ILE A 702 -20.80 -32.18 19.01
N HIS A 703 -19.73 -32.07 18.22
CA HIS A 703 -18.60 -31.16 18.49
C HIS A 703 -19.06 -29.69 18.50
N THR A 704 -19.90 -29.32 17.55
CA THR A 704 -20.49 -27.98 17.47
C THR A 704 -21.36 -27.69 18.69
N LEU A 705 -22.26 -28.61 19.06
CA LEU A 705 -23.10 -28.46 20.26
C LEU A 705 -22.28 -28.35 21.55
N LYS A 706 -21.18 -29.11 21.66
CA LYS A 706 -20.23 -29.01 22.78
C LYS A 706 -19.60 -27.61 22.83
N GLY A 707 -19.15 -27.07 21.70
CA GLY A 707 -18.62 -25.70 21.62
C GLY A 707 -19.65 -24.65 22.05
N GLU A 708 -20.86 -24.72 21.51
CA GLU A 708 -21.94 -23.78 21.84
C GLU A 708 -22.35 -23.81 23.31
N SER A 709 -22.53 -25.01 23.87
CA SER A 709 -22.87 -25.21 25.29
C SER A 709 -21.72 -24.77 26.22
N GLY A 710 -20.48 -24.93 25.78
CA GLY A 710 -19.29 -24.37 26.43
C GLY A 710 -19.35 -22.84 26.48
N ASN A 711 -19.60 -22.17 25.35
CA ASN A 711 -19.60 -20.71 25.27
C ASN A 711 -20.65 -20.07 26.18
N ILE A 712 -21.86 -20.63 26.25
CA ILE A 712 -22.93 -20.09 27.10
C ILE A 712 -22.83 -20.52 28.58
N ALA A 713 -21.82 -21.31 28.95
CA ALA A 713 -21.65 -21.90 30.28
C ALA A 713 -22.79 -22.87 30.71
N ALA A 714 -23.36 -23.61 29.75
CA ALA A 714 -24.30 -24.70 29.98
C ALA A 714 -23.54 -25.99 30.36
N ASN A 715 -22.90 -25.98 31.53
CA ASN A 715 -21.90 -26.97 31.94
C ASN A 715 -22.38 -28.43 31.89
N HIS A 716 -23.66 -28.68 32.17
CA HIS A 716 -24.24 -30.03 32.17
C HIS A 716 -24.46 -30.57 30.75
N VAL A 717 -24.88 -29.71 29.82
CA VAL A 717 -24.98 -30.03 28.39
C VAL A 717 -23.58 -30.24 27.82
N TYR A 718 -22.64 -29.34 28.12
CA TYR A 718 -21.24 -29.46 27.70
C TYR A 718 -20.63 -30.82 28.08
N LYS A 719 -20.73 -31.21 29.35
CA LYS A 719 -20.22 -32.50 29.83
C LYS A 719 -20.90 -33.69 29.14
N GLN A 720 -22.21 -33.59 28.90
CA GLN A 720 -22.96 -34.66 28.27
C GLN A 720 -22.63 -34.79 26.77
N SER A 721 -22.46 -33.66 26.07
CA SER A 721 -22.04 -33.63 24.69
C SER A 721 -20.65 -34.23 24.51
N GLN A 722 -19.74 -34.05 25.47
CA GLN A 722 -18.43 -34.70 25.46
C GLN A 722 -18.51 -36.23 25.56
N LEU A 723 -19.44 -36.76 26.37
CA LEU A 723 -19.65 -38.21 26.47
C LEU A 723 -20.27 -38.80 25.19
N VAL A 724 -21.22 -38.09 24.58
CA VAL A 724 -21.80 -38.49 23.28
C VAL A 724 -20.76 -38.40 22.17
N GLU A 725 -19.96 -37.34 22.12
CA GLU A 725 -18.85 -37.17 21.17
C GLU A 725 -17.86 -38.34 21.27
N GLN A 726 -17.48 -38.72 22.50
CA GLN A 726 -16.61 -39.87 22.73
C GLN A 726 -17.26 -41.18 22.27
N ALA A 727 -18.54 -41.40 22.54
CA ALA A 727 -19.27 -42.59 22.10
C ALA A 727 -19.44 -42.66 20.57
N VAL A 728 -19.58 -41.52 19.88
CA VAL A 728 -19.58 -41.43 18.42
C VAL A 728 -18.21 -41.82 17.85
N LEU A 729 -17.13 -41.37 18.47
CA LEU A 729 -15.75 -41.70 18.06
C LEU A 729 -15.41 -43.18 18.28
N THR A 730 -15.81 -43.76 19.41
CA THR A 730 -15.54 -45.17 19.74
C THR A 730 -16.53 -46.14 19.08
N LYS A 731 -17.60 -45.62 18.46
CA LYS A 731 -18.69 -46.39 17.83
C LYS A 731 -19.36 -47.39 18.79
N ASP A 732 -19.37 -47.08 20.08
CA ASP A 732 -20.04 -47.90 21.09
C ASP A 732 -21.54 -47.59 21.09
N LEU A 733 -22.31 -48.37 20.33
CA LEU A 733 -23.74 -48.15 20.12
C LEU A 733 -24.57 -48.26 21.42
N ASN A 734 -24.15 -49.09 22.38
CA ASN A 734 -24.84 -49.26 23.65
C ASN A 734 -24.65 -48.04 24.57
N LEU A 735 -23.43 -47.50 24.59
CA LEU A 735 -23.13 -46.27 25.32
C LEU A 735 -23.78 -45.06 24.64
N LEU A 736 -23.77 -45.02 23.31
CA LEU A 736 -24.27 -43.91 22.51
C LEU A 736 -25.76 -43.66 22.75
N GLU A 737 -26.60 -44.70 22.74
CA GLU A 737 -28.05 -44.53 22.96
C GLU A 737 -28.35 -44.01 24.37
N LYS A 738 -27.66 -44.54 25.39
CA LYS A 738 -27.79 -44.09 26.78
C LYS A 738 -27.38 -42.63 26.94
N GLU A 739 -26.20 -42.25 26.43
CA GLU A 739 -25.67 -40.90 26.60
C GLU A 739 -26.44 -39.87 25.74
N MET A 740 -27.01 -40.26 24.59
CA MET A 740 -27.89 -39.41 23.79
C MET A 740 -29.23 -39.13 24.49
N ASN A 741 -29.82 -40.11 25.16
CA ASN A 741 -31.04 -39.90 25.95
C ASN A 741 -30.80 -38.93 27.11
N LEU A 742 -29.64 -39.03 27.77
CA LEU A 742 -29.23 -38.10 28.82
C LEU A 742 -28.95 -36.69 28.26
N LEU A 743 -28.39 -36.57 27.06
CA LEU A 743 -28.17 -35.28 26.38
C LEU A 743 -29.47 -34.58 26.03
N GLU A 744 -30.41 -35.32 25.45
CA GLU A 744 -31.72 -34.79 25.07
C GLU A 744 -32.49 -34.28 26.28
N ASN A 745 -32.48 -35.02 27.39
CA ASN A 745 -33.09 -34.59 28.64
C ASN A 745 -32.48 -33.27 29.14
N LYS A 746 -31.15 -33.16 29.18
CA LYS A 746 -30.46 -31.94 29.64
C LYS A 746 -30.72 -30.74 28.72
N LEU A 747 -30.75 -30.95 27.41
CA LEU A 747 -31.10 -29.91 26.43
C LEU A 747 -32.54 -29.44 26.59
N MET A 748 -33.49 -30.35 26.84
CA MET A 748 -34.88 -29.99 27.12
C MET A 748 -35.00 -29.22 28.43
N THR A 749 -34.31 -29.64 29.49
CA THR A 749 -34.34 -28.96 30.80
C THR A 749 -33.85 -27.51 30.69
N ILE A 750 -32.70 -27.28 30.02
CA ILE A 750 -32.14 -25.93 29.90
C ILE A 750 -32.97 -25.06 28.96
N SER A 751 -33.48 -25.61 27.86
CA SER A 751 -34.33 -24.88 26.92
C SER A 751 -35.62 -24.43 27.57
N LYS A 752 -36.27 -25.32 28.33
CA LYS A 752 -37.49 -24.99 29.09
C LYS A 752 -37.23 -23.94 30.16
N SER A 753 -36.13 -24.08 30.91
CA SER A 753 -35.75 -23.11 31.96
C SER A 753 -35.49 -21.71 31.39
N LEU A 754 -34.86 -21.63 30.21
CA LEU A 754 -34.63 -20.38 29.50
C LEU A 754 -35.92 -19.78 28.93
N GLU A 755 -36.78 -20.60 28.33
CA GLU A 755 -38.09 -20.15 27.81
C GLU A 755 -39.00 -19.62 28.93
N ASP A 756 -39.07 -20.31 30.08
CA ASP A 756 -39.82 -19.87 31.26
C ASP A 756 -39.27 -18.55 31.83
N HIS A 757 -37.95 -18.37 31.82
CA HIS A 757 -37.30 -17.12 32.25
C HIS A 757 -37.62 -15.96 31.30
N PHE A 758 -37.59 -16.20 29.98
CA PHE A 758 -37.95 -15.20 28.99
C PHE A 758 -39.41 -14.78 29.10
N GLN A 759 -40.34 -15.70 29.38
CA GLN A 759 -41.77 -15.39 29.54
C GLN A 759 -42.10 -14.65 30.85
N LYS A 760 -41.44 -14.99 31.96
CA LYS A 760 -41.64 -14.29 33.25
C LYS A 760 -41.14 -12.85 33.20
N THR A 761 -40.04 -12.61 32.50
CA THR A 761 -39.41 -11.28 32.41
C THR A 761 -40.19 -10.34 31.48
N SER A 762 -40.89 -10.85 30.47
CA SER A 762 -41.78 -10.04 29.63
C SER A 762 -43.08 -9.65 30.35
N ALA A 763 -43.65 -10.55 31.16
CA ALA A 763 -44.92 -10.31 31.86
C ALA A 763 -44.82 -9.34 33.04
N SER A 764 -43.67 -9.26 33.75
CA SER A 764 -43.48 -8.27 34.82
C SER A 764 -43.27 -6.85 34.27
N ARG A 765 -42.66 -6.74 33.08
CA ARG A 765 -42.37 -5.48 32.41
C ARG A 765 -43.63 -4.80 31.87
N GLU A 766 -44.50 -5.56 31.18
CA GLU A 766 -45.80 -5.05 30.69
C GLU A 766 -46.73 -4.57 31.84
N LYS A 767 -46.66 -5.21 33.02
CA LYS A 767 -47.48 -4.83 34.18
C LYS A 767 -46.94 -3.57 34.89
N ALA A 768 -45.62 -3.40 34.95
CA ALA A 768 -44.97 -2.24 35.55
C ALA A 768 -45.06 -0.99 34.66
N GLU A 769 -44.90 -1.14 33.34
CA GLU A 769 -45.00 -0.03 32.37
C GLU A 769 -46.43 0.54 32.33
N LYS A 770 -47.46 -0.33 32.38
CA LYS A 770 -48.86 0.09 32.36
C LYS A 770 -49.30 0.82 33.64
N MET A 771 -48.83 0.36 34.81
CA MET A 771 -49.14 0.99 36.10
C MET A 771 -48.43 2.34 36.27
N SER A 772 -47.25 2.51 35.67
CA SER A 772 -46.45 3.74 35.72
C SER A 772 -47.07 4.88 34.90
N LYS A 773 -47.68 4.56 33.75
CA LYS A 773 -48.27 5.56 32.83
C LYS A 773 -49.56 6.19 33.35
N GLU A 774 -50.40 5.41 34.03
CA GLU A 774 -51.63 5.91 34.67
C GLU A 774 -51.31 6.88 35.82
N THR A 775 -50.30 6.56 36.64
CA THR A 775 -49.85 7.40 37.75
C THR A 775 -49.22 8.71 37.28
N ILE A 776 -48.47 8.70 36.17
CA ILE A 776 -47.92 9.93 35.56
C ILE A 776 -49.03 10.87 35.07
N LEU A 777 -50.08 10.33 34.44
CA LEU A 777 -51.22 11.14 33.97
C LEU A 777 -51.99 11.79 35.13
N LEU A 778 -52.16 11.06 36.23
CA LEU A 778 -52.80 11.57 37.45
C LEU A 778 -51.96 12.69 38.10
N LEU A 779 -50.64 12.49 38.16
CA LEU A 779 -49.68 13.46 38.69
C LEU A 779 -49.66 14.76 37.86
N MET A 780 -49.68 14.66 36.53
CA MET A 780 -49.78 15.83 35.64
C MET A 780 -51.07 16.63 35.88
N GLY A 781 -52.18 15.95 36.19
CA GLY A 781 -53.45 16.60 36.55
C GLY A 781 -53.33 17.41 37.85
N TYR A 782 -52.78 16.80 38.90
CA TYR A 782 -52.61 17.47 40.19
C TYR A 782 -51.61 18.63 40.15
N LEU A 783 -50.56 18.55 39.33
CA LEU A 783 -49.63 19.66 39.13
C LEU A 783 -50.27 20.86 38.41
N ARG A 784 -51.20 20.64 37.47
CA ARG A 784 -51.97 21.73 36.83
C ARG A 784 -52.90 22.45 37.79
N GLU A 785 -53.47 21.71 38.74
CA GLU A 785 -54.37 22.26 39.77
C GLU A 785 -53.63 22.81 40.99
N LYS A 786 -52.29 22.78 41.00
CA LYS A 786 -51.43 23.15 42.14
C LYS A 786 -51.80 22.40 43.43
N ASN A 787 -52.19 21.14 43.29
CA ASN A 787 -52.62 20.30 44.42
C ASN A 787 -51.39 19.70 45.13
N PRO A 788 -51.24 19.88 46.45
CA PRO A 788 -50.08 19.37 47.19
C PRO A 788 -49.95 17.84 47.17
N LYS A 789 -51.02 17.10 46.83
CA LYS A 789 -50.97 15.64 46.62
C LYS A 789 -50.07 15.20 45.46
N ALA A 790 -49.63 16.12 44.61
CA ALA A 790 -48.67 15.83 43.54
C ALA A 790 -47.31 15.36 44.09
N LEU A 791 -46.89 15.84 45.26
CA LEU A 791 -45.62 15.44 45.87
C LEU A 791 -45.67 13.98 46.38
N ASP A 792 -46.81 13.56 46.94
CA ASP A 792 -46.99 12.18 47.41
C ASP A 792 -46.95 11.16 46.26
N LEU A 793 -47.50 11.53 45.10
CA LEU A 793 -47.50 10.71 43.87
C LEU A 793 -46.12 10.64 43.20
N LEU A 794 -45.28 11.66 43.37
CA LEU A 794 -43.88 11.64 42.92
C LEU A 794 -43.05 10.61 43.70
N ASP A 795 -43.25 10.53 45.02
CA ASP A 795 -42.59 9.54 45.87
C ASP A 795 -43.08 8.11 45.57
N GLU A 796 -44.37 7.95 45.25
CA GLU A 796 -44.93 6.66 44.82
C GLU A 796 -44.33 6.18 43.48
N LEU A 797 -44.10 7.09 42.52
CA LEU A 797 -43.41 6.77 41.26
C LEU A 797 -41.95 6.35 41.46
N ALA A 798 -41.25 6.96 42.43
CA ALA A 798 -39.88 6.57 42.79
C ALA A 798 -39.80 5.15 43.37
N SER A 799 -40.83 4.73 44.10
CA SER A 799 -40.90 3.40 44.70
C SER A 799 -41.20 2.27 43.70
N ASN A 800 -41.79 2.59 42.54
CA ASN A 800 -42.21 1.63 41.51
C ASN A 800 -41.13 1.32 40.44
N GLY A 801 -39.87 1.69 40.70
CA GLY A 801 -38.72 1.28 39.88
C GLY A 801 -38.42 2.19 38.68
N MET A 802 -39.00 3.39 38.65
CA MET A 802 -38.70 4.41 37.65
C MET A 802 -37.33 5.06 37.92
N SER A 803 -36.59 5.44 36.87
CA SER A 803 -35.23 5.96 37.02
C SER A 803 -35.18 7.20 37.92
N ARG A 804 -34.39 7.12 39.01
CA ARG A 804 -34.23 8.22 39.99
C ARG A 804 -33.77 9.52 39.34
N ALA A 805 -32.96 9.47 38.28
CA ALA A 805 -32.45 10.67 37.62
C ALA A 805 -33.55 11.54 36.99
N HIS A 806 -34.56 10.92 36.37
CA HIS A 806 -35.70 11.64 35.79
C HIS A 806 -36.61 12.21 36.89
N LEU A 807 -36.85 11.42 37.95
CA LEU A 807 -37.68 11.85 39.07
C LEU A 807 -37.04 12.95 39.90
N ASP A 808 -35.71 12.94 40.09
CA ASP A 808 -34.99 14.01 40.80
C ASP A 808 -35.08 15.33 40.03
N THR A 809 -35.03 15.28 38.70
CA THR A 809 -35.18 16.47 37.83
C THR A 809 -36.60 17.02 37.88
N ILE A 810 -37.61 16.14 37.85
CA ILE A 810 -39.02 16.54 37.96
C ILE A 810 -39.32 17.07 39.36
N ASN A 811 -38.81 16.42 40.41
CA ASN A 811 -39.00 16.85 41.80
C ASN A 811 -38.34 18.20 42.06
N ALA A 812 -37.14 18.44 41.49
CA ALA A 812 -36.48 19.74 41.52
C ALA A 812 -37.29 20.84 40.80
N ALA A 813 -37.93 20.53 39.67
CA ALA A 813 -38.80 21.48 38.98
C ALA A 813 -40.08 21.79 39.78
N VAL A 814 -40.68 20.78 40.45
CA VAL A 814 -41.85 20.97 41.31
C VAL A 814 -41.52 21.76 42.58
N THR A 815 -40.40 21.47 43.23
CA THR A 815 -39.96 22.18 44.47
C THR A 815 -39.53 23.62 44.20
N ASN A 816 -39.05 23.94 42.99
CA ASN A 816 -38.72 25.31 42.57
C ASN A 816 -39.91 26.06 41.94
N GLU A 817 -41.16 25.57 42.12
CA GLU A 817 -42.40 26.14 41.57
C GLU A 817 -42.48 26.24 40.02
N HIS A 818 -41.58 25.57 39.29
CA HIS A 818 -41.59 25.48 37.82
C HIS A 818 -42.54 24.38 37.33
N LEU A 819 -43.82 24.52 37.64
CA LEU A 819 -44.83 23.48 37.42
C LEU A 819 -45.07 23.15 35.93
N GLU A 820 -44.98 24.15 35.04
CA GLU A 820 -45.09 23.94 33.58
C GLU A 820 -43.95 23.07 33.05
N GLU A 821 -42.72 23.31 33.53
CA GLU A 821 -41.53 22.54 33.16
C GLU A 821 -41.63 21.10 33.67
N ALA A 822 -42.09 20.91 34.92
CA ALA A 822 -42.35 19.59 35.48
C ALA A 822 -43.42 18.81 34.68
N ILE A 823 -44.49 19.47 34.24
CA ILE A 823 -45.55 18.85 33.43
C ILE A 823 -45.03 18.45 32.04
N ILE A 824 -44.17 19.25 31.41
CA ILE A 824 -43.56 18.92 30.11
C ILE A 824 -42.63 17.72 30.26
N LEU A 825 -41.81 17.67 31.31
CA LEU A 825 -40.93 16.54 31.59
C LEU A 825 -41.73 15.26 31.86
N LEU A 826 -42.81 15.32 32.64
CA LEU A 826 -43.71 14.19 32.87
C LEU A 826 -44.43 13.74 31.60
N ARG A 827 -44.80 14.66 30.71
CA ARG A 827 -45.42 14.33 29.43
C ARG A 827 -44.48 13.54 28.53
N ASN A 828 -43.24 14.01 28.40
CA ASN A 828 -42.20 13.33 27.62
C ASN A 828 -41.94 11.92 28.21
N LEU A 829 -41.87 11.82 29.53
CA LEU A 829 -41.71 10.54 30.23
C LEU A 829 -42.89 9.58 29.98
N SER A 830 -44.12 10.10 29.88
CA SER A 830 -45.31 9.30 29.54
C SER A 830 -45.37 8.84 28.09
N GLU A 831 -44.70 9.55 27.18
CA GLU A 831 -44.62 9.21 25.74
C GLU A 831 -43.49 8.20 25.47
N GLU A 832 -42.46 8.16 26.32
CA GLU A 832 -41.38 7.16 26.28
C GLU A 832 -41.76 5.81 26.90
N LEU A 833 -42.69 5.80 27.87
CA LEU A 833 -43.35 4.60 28.44
C LEU A 833 -44.52 4.14 27.56
#